data_AF-A0A3A4NJ65-F1
#
_entry.id   AF-A0A3A4NJ65-F1
#
_cell.length_a   1.000
_cell.length_b   1.000
_cell.length_c   1.000
_cell.angle_alpha   90.00
_cell.angle_beta   90.00
_cell.angle_gamma   90.00
#
_symmetry.space_group_name_H-M   'P 1'
#
loop_
_entity.id
_entity.type
_entity.pdbx_description
1 polymer ?
#
loop_
_entity_poly.entity_id
_entity_poly.type
_entity_poly.pdbx_seq_one_letter_code
_entity_poly.pdbx_strand_id
1 'polypeptide(L)'
;MRSKMIDMTLQLDAFVRAVGVDRRAPHAVFLGAGASISSGIPSAGLCIWEWKRNIFLTNNPGVERQFSELTLPSVQGRIQQWLDAQGVFPPSGSPEEYAFYIERCFPIGDHRRQFFAERIRTAQPHSGYKLLCLLAEAEMITSAWTTNFDGLVPKAAVKFDITPVEVGIDCQHRSLRQARRGELLCVSLHGDYRYDNLKNTERELQEQESGLRDALVSELQKSTLIVHGYSGRDSSVMEALSKAYSCHGTAGIYWCGYGDEIIEPVRALLEIARAAGRPAYFVPTMGFDDTLARLALHCLSGDRQRRVEALLSEMGRGLRDRNEPFAVSQAPCVALIKSNAFEIDYPSEIFTFDVKPWPEKQWAWLDEVSRGRQFVAVPHKKKVLALGLLDDIRDAFVDQLSGSIDRTPVTDSDKIVEHGAVNALMRRAILQVFAKREGVATDGNRRLWATKAYNRREFAGQDCHIHRAVAVYLRQFSGRSHLVLKPTVAILDAQGNELPREIAKSITMEVIGYEHNNKFNQALEQWRKQLLPAKGSVCIEYPPNCGSTFRFKIRTAPLFAQIGLQSRNKPIPVDERIRPVIKQQGIEIPEPNLLFADRSGMQYVRDPHPLRGLQMNRPFDFSLTLKGLAPMIRLGVVSPEKEAHTLNQYLRQSGQVHQPNKTEKDYLIDYPGFQTALGVPIEIPSPTDAAWAICPEPREGSSSANKNSHEVAELLTRSIDAVVAAEKPHVVLVFIPDRWSVWREYVDDQERFDLHDFVKAYCVQKGIATQFLEQHTLGSTQQCRVWWWLSIALYTKAMRVPWVLDALDPDTAFVGLGFTVDRSAAKGRHVVLGCSHLYNARGEGLQFRLSKIENPIIIQRNPYMQYDDARRVGETIRQLFFESQFRLPPRVVIHKQTPFLDDEKKGLLDGLAGVGAIELIEINTDAALRYVSSVLKNGKFDEDNFPVRRGTVVQLGGREALVWCHGVTDAVIKGWKYFQGKRHIPAPLVIRRHSGNSGLETIASEILGLSKMDWNSGDMYSKLPVTLYSSKQIAKIGSKLQRFGPVSYDYRLFI
;
A
#
# COMPACT_ATOMS: atom_id res chain seq x y z
N MET A 1 15.38 -36.42 20.47
CA MET A 1 15.75 -36.87 19.10
C MET A 1 15.81 -35.67 18.12
N ARG A 2 16.64 -34.64 18.38
CA ARG A 2 16.68 -33.40 17.58
C ARG A 2 18.05 -33.12 16.91
N SER A 3 18.94 -34.12 16.85
CA SER A 3 20.38 -33.88 16.63
C SER A 3 20.99 -34.49 15.35
N LYS A 4 20.19 -34.91 14.35
CA LYS A 4 20.71 -35.37 13.04
C LYS A 4 19.84 -34.99 11.84
N MET A 5 19.11 -33.86 11.90
CA MET A 5 18.51 -33.26 10.70
C MET A 5 19.59 -32.43 9.99
N ILE A 6 20.22 -32.99 8.96
CA ILE A 6 21.03 -32.20 8.03
C ILE A 6 20.03 -31.34 7.26
N ASP A 7 20.09 -30.02 7.44
CA ASP A 7 19.17 -29.08 6.79
C ASP A 7 19.17 -29.30 5.27
N MET A 8 18.01 -29.63 4.71
CA MET A 8 17.81 -29.88 3.28
C MET A 8 17.47 -28.60 2.52
N THR A 9 17.48 -27.46 3.21
CA THR A 9 17.21 -26.13 2.65
C THR A 9 18.52 -25.45 2.28
N LEU A 10 18.57 -24.90 1.06
CA LEU A 10 19.67 -24.06 0.59
C LEU A 10 19.12 -22.67 0.27
N GLN A 11 19.62 -21.65 0.96
CA GLN A 11 19.19 -20.27 0.72
C GLN A 11 19.50 -19.83 -0.72
N LEU A 12 18.64 -18.98 -1.30
CA LEU A 12 18.74 -18.56 -2.70
C LEU A 12 20.11 -17.99 -3.07
N ASP A 13 20.72 -17.19 -2.20
CA ASP A 13 22.05 -16.62 -2.43
C ASP A 13 23.15 -17.69 -2.47
N ALA A 14 23.05 -18.71 -1.62
CA ALA A 14 23.94 -19.86 -1.61
C ALA A 14 23.75 -20.75 -2.84
N PHE A 15 22.51 -20.96 -3.27
CA PHE A 15 22.20 -21.64 -4.53
C PHE A 15 22.81 -20.93 -5.73
N VAL A 16 22.66 -19.60 -5.84
CA VAL A 16 23.26 -18.81 -6.93
C VAL A 16 24.78 -18.98 -6.98
N ARG A 17 25.45 -18.95 -5.82
CA ARG A 17 26.89 -19.21 -5.73
C ARG A 17 27.26 -20.64 -6.10
N ALA A 18 26.45 -21.63 -5.70
CA ALA A 18 26.69 -23.03 -6.02
C ALA A 18 26.65 -23.28 -7.53
N VAL A 19 25.61 -22.79 -8.21
CA VAL A 19 25.53 -22.85 -9.69
C VAL A 19 26.66 -22.06 -10.34
N GLY A 20 27.08 -20.95 -9.75
CA GLY A 20 28.22 -20.15 -10.23
C GLY A 20 29.57 -20.89 -10.18
N VAL A 21 29.78 -21.73 -9.16
CA VAL A 21 30.96 -22.63 -9.08
C VAL A 21 30.90 -23.67 -10.18
N ASP A 22 29.72 -24.27 -10.39
CA ASP A 22 29.48 -25.33 -11.37
C ASP A 22 29.15 -24.80 -12.77
N ARG A 23 29.46 -23.54 -13.09
CA ARG A 23 29.08 -22.89 -14.37
C ARG A 23 29.62 -23.54 -15.65
N ARG A 24 30.53 -24.50 -15.54
CA ARG A 24 31.06 -25.30 -16.67
C ARG A 24 30.39 -26.66 -16.80
N ALA A 25 29.62 -27.09 -15.80
CA ALA A 25 28.81 -28.30 -15.87
C ALA A 25 27.44 -27.97 -16.49
N PRO A 26 26.96 -28.77 -17.45
CA PRO A 26 25.64 -28.56 -18.03
C PRO A 26 24.54 -28.88 -17.02
N HIS A 27 23.56 -27.98 -16.91
CA HIS A 27 22.38 -28.15 -16.09
C HIS A 27 21.16 -28.42 -16.97
N ALA A 28 20.28 -29.29 -16.48
CA ALA A 28 18.95 -29.46 -17.03
C ALA A 28 17.98 -28.60 -16.22
N VAL A 29 17.02 -27.93 -16.87
CA VAL A 29 15.95 -27.20 -16.18
C VAL A 29 14.63 -27.91 -16.36
N PHE A 30 13.83 -27.97 -15.30
CA PHE A 30 12.46 -28.47 -15.33
C PHE A 30 11.49 -27.34 -15.00
N LEU A 31 10.63 -26.98 -15.94
CA LEU A 31 9.68 -25.87 -15.80
C LEU A 31 8.25 -26.40 -15.68
N GLY A 32 7.58 -26.05 -14.58
CA GLY A 32 6.14 -26.24 -14.41
C GLY A 32 5.34 -24.96 -14.70
N ALA A 33 4.02 -25.05 -14.61
CA ALA A 33 3.12 -23.96 -15.02
C ALA A 33 3.32 -22.68 -14.20
N GLY A 34 3.84 -22.81 -12.98
CA GLY A 34 4.20 -21.68 -12.12
C GLY A 34 5.30 -20.78 -12.69
N ALA A 35 6.18 -21.28 -13.55
CA ALA A 35 7.21 -20.48 -14.22
C ALA A 35 6.61 -19.54 -15.29
N SER A 36 5.42 -19.86 -15.80
CA SER A 36 4.75 -19.16 -16.90
C SER A 36 3.74 -18.10 -16.46
N ILE A 37 3.52 -17.92 -15.14
CA ILE A 37 2.52 -16.99 -14.58
C ILE A 37 2.81 -15.55 -15.03
N SER A 38 4.05 -15.08 -14.91
CA SER A 38 4.44 -13.73 -15.35
C SER A 38 4.39 -13.55 -16.88
N SER A 39 4.36 -14.66 -17.63
CA SER A 39 4.20 -14.71 -19.09
C SER A 39 2.75 -14.79 -19.55
N GLY A 40 1.79 -14.80 -18.64
CA GLY A 40 0.37 -14.78 -18.95
C GLY A 40 -0.28 -16.16 -19.03
N ILE A 41 0.28 -17.17 -18.35
CA ILE A 41 -0.26 -18.53 -18.34
C ILE A 41 -0.61 -18.93 -16.91
N PRO A 42 -1.85 -19.39 -16.64
CA PRO A 42 -2.27 -19.78 -15.30
C PRO A 42 -1.52 -21.04 -14.83
N SER A 43 -1.31 -21.12 -13.52
CA SER A 43 -0.86 -22.37 -12.90
C SER A 43 -1.96 -23.43 -12.93
N ALA A 44 -1.59 -24.70 -12.80
CA ALA A 44 -2.55 -25.80 -12.68
C ALA A 44 -3.54 -25.58 -11.51
N GLY A 45 -3.07 -25.02 -10.39
CA GLY A 45 -3.92 -24.67 -9.25
C GLY A 45 -4.96 -23.60 -9.59
N LEU A 46 -4.58 -22.57 -10.34
CA LEU A 46 -5.51 -21.54 -10.81
C LEU A 46 -6.54 -22.11 -11.79
N CYS A 47 -6.12 -22.98 -12.71
CA CYS A 47 -7.02 -23.68 -13.61
C CYS A 47 -8.07 -24.51 -12.84
N ILE A 48 -7.66 -25.29 -11.83
CA ILE A 48 -8.57 -26.06 -10.98
C ILE A 48 -9.64 -25.15 -10.38
N TRP A 49 -9.23 -24.03 -9.79
CA TRP A 49 -10.17 -23.09 -9.20
C TRP A 49 -11.08 -22.43 -10.24
N GLU A 50 -10.58 -22.15 -11.44
CA GLU A 50 -11.39 -21.60 -12.53
C GLU A 50 -12.49 -22.59 -12.95
N TRP A 51 -12.14 -23.88 -13.10
CA TRP A 51 -13.09 -24.93 -13.42
C TRP A 51 -14.09 -25.17 -12.29
N LYS A 52 -13.64 -25.20 -11.04
CA LYS A 52 -14.50 -25.26 -9.85
C LYS A 52 -15.52 -24.11 -9.85
N ARG A 53 -15.05 -22.88 -10.10
CA ARG A 53 -15.90 -21.70 -10.20
C ARG A 53 -16.90 -21.82 -11.34
N ASN A 54 -16.47 -22.25 -12.53
CA ASN A 54 -17.35 -22.39 -13.68
C ASN A 54 -18.47 -23.40 -13.39
N ILE A 55 -18.13 -24.59 -12.86
CA ILE A 55 -19.10 -25.60 -12.44
C ILE A 55 -20.06 -25.03 -11.39
N PHE A 56 -19.53 -24.35 -10.37
CA PHE A 56 -20.34 -23.71 -9.34
C PHE A 56 -21.32 -22.67 -9.93
N LEU A 57 -20.83 -21.75 -10.77
CA LEU A 57 -21.62 -20.67 -11.35
C LEU A 57 -22.69 -21.18 -12.30
N THR A 58 -22.41 -22.21 -13.11
CA THR A 58 -23.43 -22.83 -13.97
C THR A 58 -24.56 -23.49 -13.19
N ASN A 59 -24.33 -23.86 -11.92
CA ASN A 59 -25.36 -24.39 -11.03
C ASN A 59 -26.00 -23.32 -10.12
N ASN A 60 -25.45 -22.09 -10.08
CA ASN A 60 -25.88 -21.02 -9.19
C ASN A 60 -26.05 -19.67 -9.94
N PRO A 61 -26.81 -19.59 -11.05
CA PRO A 61 -26.84 -18.44 -11.95
C PRO A 61 -27.27 -17.15 -11.25
N GLY A 62 -26.55 -16.05 -11.44
CA GLY A 62 -26.83 -14.74 -10.82
C GLY A 62 -25.99 -14.38 -9.59
N VAL A 63 -24.91 -15.13 -9.30
CA VAL A 63 -23.90 -14.76 -8.27
C VAL A 63 -22.51 -14.47 -8.86
N GLU A 64 -22.41 -14.32 -10.18
CA GLU A 64 -21.13 -14.20 -10.90
C GLU A 64 -20.28 -13.04 -10.37
N ARG A 65 -20.92 -11.94 -9.96
CA ARG A 65 -20.23 -10.76 -9.41
C ARG A 65 -19.61 -11.01 -8.03
N GLN A 66 -20.21 -11.86 -7.20
CA GLN A 66 -19.72 -12.19 -5.85
C GLN A 66 -18.56 -13.19 -5.88
N PHE A 67 -18.40 -13.92 -6.99
CA PHE A 67 -17.35 -14.94 -7.17
C PHE A 67 -16.37 -14.57 -8.31
N SER A 68 -16.32 -13.30 -8.73
CA SER A 68 -15.38 -12.86 -9.76
C SER A 68 -13.92 -12.94 -9.29
N GLU A 69 -13.68 -12.64 -8.01
CA GLU A 69 -12.35 -12.60 -7.40
C GLU A 69 -11.94 -13.94 -6.80
N LEU A 70 -11.50 -14.86 -7.68
CA LEU A 70 -11.21 -16.24 -7.35
C LEU A 70 -9.97 -16.43 -6.45
N THR A 71 -9.13 -15.41 -6.35
CA THR A 71 -7.93 -15.40 -5.50
C THR A 71 -8.23 -15.22 -4.02
N LEU A 72 -9.44 -14.79 -3.66
CA LEU A 72 -9.84 -14.61 -2.27
C LEU A 72 -10.09 -15.97 -1.62
N PRO A 73 -9.43 -16.29 -0.48
CA PRO A 73 -9.64 -17.56 0.22
C PRO A 73 -11.10 -17.77 0.63
N SER A 74 -11.82 -16.69 0.95
CA SER A 74 -13.25 -16.73 1.28
C SER A 74 -14.14 -17.15 0.11
N VAL A 75 -13.80 -16.74 -1.13
CA VAL A 75 -14.51 -17.14 -2.35
C VAL A 75 -14.24 -18.62 -2.65
N GLN A 76 -12.97 -19.02 -2.61
CA GLN A 76 -12.55 -20.41 -2.76
C GLN A 76 -13.22 -21.34 -1.74
N GLY A 77 -13.24 -20.94 -0.47
CA GLY A 77 -13.86 -21.70 0.61
C GLY A 77 -15.36 -21.92 0.40
N ARG A 78 -16.11 -20.91 -0.05
CA ARG A 78 -17.55 -21.06 -0.36
C ARG A 78 -17.80 -22.00 -1.54
N ILE A 79 -16.99 -21.90 -2.60
CA ILE A 79 -17.08 -22.81 -3.75
C ILE A 79 -16.82 -24.24 -3.28
N GLN A 80 -15.75 -24.46 -2.50
CA GLN A 80 -15.41 -25.78 -1.99
C GLN A 80 -16.50 -26.36 -1.08
N GLN A 81 -17.05 -25.57 -0.15
CA GLN A 81 -18.15 -26.02 0.71
C GLN A 81 -19.37 -26.47 -0.10
N TRP A 82 -19.71 -25.75 -1.18
CA TRP A 82 -20.79 -26.15 -2.07
C TRP A 82 -20.48 -27.45 -2.80
N LEU A 83 -19.24 -27.61 -3.30
CA LEU A 83 -18.77 -28.83 -3.98
C LEU A 83 -18.79 -30.04 -3.04
N ASP A 84 -18.24 -29.90 -1.83
CA ASP A 84 -18.21 -30.94 -0.80
C ASP A 84 -19.62 -31.40 -0.44
N ALA A 85 -20.57 -30.46 -0.33
CA ALA A 85 -21.97 -30.76 -0.03
C ALA A 85 -22.69 -31.60 -1.11
N GLN A 86 -22.17 -31.64 -2.34
CA GLN A 86 -22.73 -32.52 -3.38
C GLN A 86 -22.27 -33.97 -3.24
N GLY A 87 -21.17 -34.24 -2.50
CA GLY A 87 -20.65 -35.59 -2.25
C GLY A 87 -20.02 -36.32 -3.45
N VAL A 88 -20.01 -35.71 -4.65
CA VAL A 88 -19.49 -36.31 -5.89
C VAL A 88 -18.17 -35.71 -6.37
N PHE A 89 -17.72 -34.64 -5.72
CA PHE A 89 -16.51 -33.91 -6.08
C PHE A 89 -15.34 -34.32 -5.17
N PRO A 90 -14.09 -34.32 -5.67
CA PRO A 90 -12.93 -34.60 -4.84
C PRO A 90 -12.75 -33.52 -3.76
N PRO A 91 -12.23 -33.91 -2.57
CA PRO A 91 -11.94 -32.95 -1.52
C PRO A 91 -10.82 -31.99 -1.94
N SER A 92 -10.79 -30.81 -1.33
CA SER A 92 -9.76 -29.81 -1.61
C SER A 92 -8.36 -30.37 -1.40
N GLY A 93 -7.48 -30.21 -2.40
CA GLY A 93 -6.09 -30.65 -2.34
C GLY A 93 -5.85 -32.10 -2.76
N SER A 94 -6.89 -32.85 -3.18
CA SER A 94 -6.70 -34.20 -3.71
C SER A 94 -5.82 -34.17 -4.99
N PRO A 95 -4.99 -35.21 -5.22
CA PRO A 95 -4.16 -35.28 -6.42
C PRO A 95 -5.00 -35.43 -7.70
N GLU A 96 -6.22 -35.97 -7.60
CA GLU A 96 -7.14 -36.18 -8.72
C GLU A 96 -7.85 -34.89 -9.18
N GLU A 97 -7.78 -33.80 -8.41
CA GLU A 97 -8.52 -32.55 -8.69
C GLU A 97 -8.34 -32.07 -10.14
N TYR A 98 -7.10 -32.08 -10.64
CA TYR A 98 -6.80 -31.53 -11.97
C TYR A 98 -7.56 -32.28 -13.07
N ALA A 99 -7.36 -33.60 -13.16
CA ALA A 99 -7.98 -34.45 -14.18
C ALA A 99 -9.51 -34.49 -14.03
N PHE A 100 -9.99 -34.58 -12.79
CA PHE A 100 -11.43 -34.61 -12.51
C PHE A 100 -12.12 -33.32 -12.96
N TYR A 101 -11.63 -32.15 -12.52
CA TYR A 101 -12.33 -30.89 -12.76
C TYR A 101 -12.24 -30.43 -14.21
N ILE A 102 -11.13 -30.68 -14.92
CA ILE A 102 -11.06 -30.32 -16.34
C ILE A 102 -12.04 -31.15 -17.18
N GLU A 103 -12.16 -32.46 -16.91
CA GLU A 103 -13.10 -33.35 -17.61
C GLU A 103 -14.54 -33.00 -17.24
N ARG A 104 -14.81 -32.73 -15.96
CA ARG A 104 -16.14 -32.35 -15.50
C ARG A 104 -16.59 -31.00 -16.04
N CYS A 105 -15.68 -30.03 -16.15
CA CYS A 105 -15.95 -28.71 -16.70
C CYS A 105 -16.05 -28.74 -18.24
N PHE A 106 -15.22 -29.56 -18.90
CA PHE A 106 -15.18 -29.69 -20.36
C PHE A 106 -15.17 -31.18 -20.78
N PRO A 107 -16.35 -31.82 -20.87
CA PRO A 107 -16.44 -33.23 -21.25
C PRO A 107 -15.96 -33.53 -22.67
N ILE A 108 -16.00 -32.53 -23.56
CA ILE A 108 -15.59 -32.65 -24.96
C ILE A 108 -14.10 -32.34 -25.09
N GLY A 109 -13.32 -33.28 -25.67
CA GLY A 109 -11.89 -33.14 -25.90
C GLY A 109 -11.48 -31.83 -26.60
N ASP A 110 -12.21 -31.44 -27.64
CA ASP A 110 -11.94 -30.21 -28.40
C ASP A 110 -12.08 -28.93 -27.58
N HIS A 111 -13.02 -28.88 -26.64
CA HIS A 111 -13.18 -27.71 -25.76
C HIS A 111 -11.98 -27.55 -24.82
N ARG A 112 -11.43 -28.68 -24.32
CA ARG A 112 -10.18 -28.67 -23.54
C ARG A 112 -9.02 -28.13 -24.37
N ARG A 113 -8.94 -28.50 -25.66
CA ARG A 113 -7.94 -27.95 -26.61
C ARG A 113 -8.07 -26.46 -26.80
N GLN A 114 -9.27 -25.99 -27.10
CA GLN A 114 -9.55 -24.57 -27.33
C GLN A 114 -9.23 -23.72 -26.10
N PHE A 115 -9.57 -24.21 -24.90
CA PHE A 115 -9.31 -23.52 -23.64
C PHE A 115 -7.83 -23.15 -23.43
N PHE A 116 -6.90 -24.06 -23.73
CA PHE A 116 -5.47 -23.81 -23.62
C PHE A 116 -4.92 -23.06 -24.84
N ALA A 117 -5.36 -23.40 -26.06
CA ALA A 117 -4.90 -22.76 -27.28
C ALA A 117 -5.11 -21.24 -27.26
N GLU A 118 -6.24 -20.76 -26.73
CA GLU A 118 -6.54 -19.33 -26.61
C GLU A 118 -5.56 -18.61 -25.68
N ARG A 119 -5.25 -19.20 -24.52
CA ARG A 119 -4.33 -18.64 -23.52
C ARG A 119 -2.88 -18.61 -24.00
N ILE A 120 -2.44 -19.69 -24.64
CA ILE A 120 -1.06 -19.81 -25.12
C ILE A 120 -0.80 -18.85 -26.29
N ARG A 121 -1.80 -18.62 -27.15
CA ARG A 121 -1.70 -17.69 -28.28
C ARG A 121 -1.34 -16.27 -27.85
N THR A 122 -1.89 -15.79 -26.74
CA THR A 122 -1.68 -14.42 -26.22
C THR A 122 -0.45 -14.32 -25.30
N ALA A 123 0.00 -15.43 -24.73
CA ALA A 123 1.15 -15.48 -23.83
C ALA A 123 2.46 -15.02 -24.51
N GLN A 124 3.30 -14.31 -23.77
CA GLN A 124 4.60 -13.81 -24.27
C GLN A 124 5.71 -14.12 -23.26
N PRO A 125 6.87 -14.63 -23.72
CA PRO A 125 8.00 -14.90 -22.83
C PRO A 125 8.46 -13.62 -22.10
N HIS A 126 8.46 -13.69 -20.76
CA HIS A 126 8.94 -12.61 -19.89
C HIS A 126 10.46 -12.72 -19.64
N SER A 127 10.99 -12.00 -18.65
CA SER A 127 12.43 -11.92 -18.37
C SER A 127 13.07 -13.29 -18.10
N GLY A 128 12.46 -14.16 -17.29
CA GLY A 128 13.04 -15.46 -16.93
C GLY A 128 13.33 -16.36 -18.14
N TYR A 129 12.39 -16.46 -19.08
CA TYR A 129 12.56 -17.24 -20.31
C TYR A 129 13.66 -16.67 -21.22
N LYS A 130 13.77 -15.35 -21.31
CA LYS A 130 14.81 -14.67 -22.09
C LYS A 130 16.20 -14.88 -21.46
N LEU A 131 16.28 -14.80 -20.14
CA LEU A 131 17.52 -15.02 -19.39
C LEU A 131 17.96 -16.48 -19.43
N LEU A 132 17.01 -17.43 -19.42
CA LEU A 132 17.27 -18.84 -19.67
C LEU A 132 17.95 -19.05 -21.03
N CYS A 133 17.51 -18.34 -22.08
CA CYS A 133 18.16 -18.41 -23.40
C CYS A 133 19.59 -17.88 -23.37
N LEU A 134 19.89 -16.80 -22.63
CA LEU A 134 21.25 -16.30 -22.46
C LEU A 134 22.16 -17.26 -21.68
N LEU A 135 21.61 -17.96 -20.67
CA LEU A 135 22.31 -19.03 -19.96
C LEU A 135 22.56 -20.24 -20.87
N ALA A 136 21.64 -20.55 -21.78
CA ALA A 136 21.81 -21.59 -22.80
C ALA A 136 22.86 -21.22 -23.87
N GLU A 137 22.90 -19.96 -24.33
CA GLU A 137 24.00 -19.45 -25.19
C GLU A 137 25.37 -19.58 -24.50
N ALA A 138 25.39 -19.57 -23.17
CA ALA A 138 26.59 -19.78 -22.38
C ALA A 138 26.89 -21.27 -22.08
N GLU A 139 26.13 -22.19 -22.67
CA GLU A 139 26.24 -23.65 -22.50
C GLU A 139 26.03 -24.11 -21.04
N MET A 140 25.46 -23.25 -20.18
CA MET A 140 25.14 -23.60 -18.80
C MET A 140 23.87 -24.43 -18.70
N ILE A 141 22.89 -24.15 -19.56
CA ILE A 141 21.63 -24.88 -19.66
C ILE A 141 21.57 -25.56 -21.03
N THR A 142 21.47 -26.88 -21.03
CA THR A 142 21.52 -27.69 -22.26
C THR A 142 20.16 -28.30 -22.62
N SER A 143 19.30 -28.52 -21.64
CA SER A 143 17.96 -29.05 -21.83
C SER A 143 16.93 -28.37 -20.92
N ALA A 144 15.75 -28.13 -21.46
CA ALA A 144 14.57 -27.63 -20.77
C ALA A 144 13.44 -28.63 -20.90
N TRP A 145 13.00 -29.17 -19.77
CA TRP A 145 11.93 -30.16 -19.65
C TRP A 145 10.70 -29.48 -19.08
N THR A 146 9.52 -29.80 -19.59
CA THR A 146 8.30 -29.19 -19.10
C THR A 146 7.09 -30.10 -19.19
N THR A 147 6.18 -29.95 -18.24
CA THR A 147 4.80 -30.45 -18.31
C THR A 147 3.85 -29.41 -18.93
N ASN A 148 4.35 -28.22 -19.26
CA ASN A 148 3.54 -27.13 -19.78
C ASN A 148 3.31 -27.31 -21.28
N PHE A 149 2.08 -27.04 -21.71
CA PHE A 149 1.71 -27.05 -23.13
C PHE A 149 2.06 -25.72 -23.83
N ASP A 150 2.89 -24.85 -23.25
CA ASP A 150 2.93 -23.43 -23.63
C ASP A 150 3.92 -23.02 -24.73
N GLY A 151 4.95 -23.82 -25.00
CA GLY A 151 5.96 -23.51 -26.00
C GLY A 151 6.74 -22.19 -25.75
N LEU A 152 6.78 -21.68 -24.51
CA LEU A 152 7.44 -20.39 -24.21
C LEU A 152 8.95 -20.44 -24.35
N VAL A 153 9.59 -21.56 -24.01
CA VAL A 153 11.04 -21.76 -24.20
C VAL A 153 11.45 -21.66 -25.67
N PRO A 154 10.89 -22.47 -26.61
CA PRO A 154 11.24 -22.35 -28.02
C PRO A 154 10.87 -20.98 -28.60
N LYS A 155 9.72 -20.40 -28.20
CA LYS A 155 9.31 -19.05 -28.62
C LYS A 155 10.29 -17.96 -28.18
N ALA A 156 10.92 -18.12 -27.00
CA ALA A 156 11.99 -17.23 -26.55
C ALA A 156 13.27 -17.47 -27.35
N ALA A 157 13.70 -18.73 -27.48
CA ALA A 157 14.94 -19.14 -28.12
C ALA A 157 15.10 -18.59 -29.55
N VAL A 158 14.03 -18.51 -30.34
CA VAL A 158 14.03 -17.94 -31.71
C VAL A 158 14.55 -16.48 -31.77
N LYS A 159 14.52 -15.74 -30.65
CA LYS A 159 15.03 -14.35 -30.57
C LYS A 159 16.49 -14.26 -30.10
N PHE A 160 17.14 -15.39 -29.88
CA PHE A 160 18.51 -15.53 -29.38
C PHE A 160 19.33 -16.37 -30.36
N ASP A 161 20.65 -16.41 -30.17
CA ASP A 161 21.56 -17.18 -31.03
C ASP A 161 21.61 -18.65 -30.61
N ILE A 162 20.43 -19.27 -30.46
CA ILE A 162 20.24 -20.68 -30.11
C ILE A 162 19.14 -21.32 -30.95
N THR A 163 19.36 -22.55 -31.39
CA THR A 163 18.36 -23.33 -32.12
C THR A 163 17.58 -24.23 -31.14
N PRO A 164 16.28 -23.98 -30.91
CA PRO A 164 15.48 -24.88 -30.08
C PRO A 164 15.20 -26.20 -30.82
N VAL A 165 15.45 -27.33 -30.15
CA VAL A 165 15.11 -28.67 -30.64
C VAL A 165 13.91 -29.16 -29.87
N GLU A 166 12.72 -28.99 -30.46
CA GLU A 166 11.46 -29.38 -29.84
C GLU A 166 11.25 -30.91 -29.91
N VAL A 167 10.94 -31.50 -28.76
CA VAL A 167 10.65 -32.93 -28.57
C VAL A 167 9.31 -33.10 -27.85
N GLY A 168 8.37 -33.77 -28.49
CA GLY A 168 7.04 -34.11 -27.96
C GLY A 168 6.73 -35.60 -28.13
N ILE A 169 5.45 -35.97 -27.94
CA ILE A 169 5.01 -37.38 -27.95
C ILE A 169 5.23 -38.01 -29.33
N ASP A 170 5.04 -37.27 -30.41
CA ASP A 170 5.17 -37.80 -31.79
C ASP A 170 6.63 -37.84 -32.30
N CYS A 171 7.58 -37.27 -31.56
CA CYS A 171 8.99 -37.21 -31.98
C CYS A 171 9.99 -37.62 -30.88
N GLN A 172 9.58 -38.55 -29.99
CA GLN A 172 10.38 -38.98 -28.83
C GLN A 172 11.80 -39.42 -29.18
N HIS A 173 12.04 -39.99 -30.36
CA HIS A 173 13.37 -40.38 -30.84
C HIS A 173 14.39 -39.22 -30.83
N ARG A 174 13.93 -37.96 -30.90
CA ARG A 174 14.79 -36.78 -30.84
C ARG A 174 15.35 -36.52 -29.44
N SER A 175 14.72 -37.03 -28.38
CA SER A 175 15.23 -36.92 -27.00
C SER A 175 16.55 -37.67 -26.77
N LEU A 176 16.83 -38.69 -27.58
CA LEU A 176 18.05 -39.52 -27.48
C LEU A 176 19.28 -38.83 -28.10
N ARG A 177 19.09 -37.70 -28.80
CA ARG A 177 20.16 -36.95 -29.45
C ARG A 177 20.84 -36.04 -28.43
N GLN A 178 22.18 -36.05 -28.40
CA GLN A 178 22.94 -35.01 -27.69
C GLN A 178 22.79 -33.66 -28.42
N ALA A 179 22.36 -32.63 -27.69
CA ALA A 179 22.32 -31.27 -28.21
C ALA A 179 23.72 -30.82 -28.64
N ARG A 180 23.84 -30.24 -29.83
CA ARG A 180 25.09 -29.66 -30.31
C ARG A 180 25.29 -28.27 -29.70
N ARG A 181 26.52 -27.76 -29.80
CA ARG A 181 26.82 -26.37 -29.40
C ARG A 181 25.88 -25.40 -30.13
N GLY A 182 25.18 -24.54 -29.38
CA GLY A 182 24.18 -23.62 -29.92
C GLY A 182 22.78 -24.21 -30.09
N GLU A 183 22.53 -25.44 -29.65
CA GLU A 183 21.18 -26.04 -29.58
C GLU A 183 20.67 -26.09 -28.14
N LEU A 184 19.37 -25.87 -27.96
CA LEU A 184 18.68 -26.06 -26.68
C LEU A 184 17.61 -27.15 -26.85
N LEU A 185 17.75 -28.26 -26.13
CA LEU A 185 16.76 -29.34 -26.17
C LEU A 185 15.52 -28.92 -25.37
N CYS A 186 14.35 -28.85 -26.01
CA CYS A 186 13.08 -28.45 -25.39
C CYS A 186 12.12 -29.64 -25.40
N VAL A 187 11.92 -30.29 -24.24
CA VAL A 187 11.12 -31.52 -24.12
C VAL A 187 9.80 -31.28 -23.40
N SER A 188 8.68 -31.60 -24.05
CA SER A 188 7.33 -31.52 -23.51
C SER A 188 6.83 -32.93 -23.13
N LEU A 189 6.79 -33.23 -21.83
CA LEU A 189 6.53 -34.59 -21.32
C LEU A 189 5.11 -35.08 -21.62
N HIS A 190 4.11 -34.21 -21.52
CA HIS A 190 2.69 -34.53 -21.80
C HIS A 190 2.26 -34.18 -23.23
N GLY A 191 3.22 -33.83 -24.09
CA GLY A 191 2.98 -33.42 -25.47
C GLY A 191 2.80 -31.91 -25.69
N ASP A 192 2.68 -31.51 -26.95
CA ASP A 192 2.47 -30.13 -27.41
C ASP A 192 1.07 -29.98 -28.02
N TYR A 193 0.29 -29.00 -27.55
CA TYR A 193 -1.07 -28.76 -28.06
C TYR A 193 -1.15 -28.47 -29.57
N ARG A 194 -0.05 -28.03 -30.19
CA ARG A 194 0.02 -27.69 -31.63
C ARG A 194 0.10 -28.92 -32.52
N TYR A 195 0.68 -30.00 -32.02
CA TYR A 195 1.07 -31.17 -32.81
C TYR A 195 0.43 -32.46 -32.29
N ASP A 196 0.16 -32.53 -30.99
CA ASP A 196 -0.31 -33.74 -30.32
C ASP A 196 -1.81 -33.62 -29.98
N ASN A 197 -2.52 -34.74 -29.94
CA ASN A 197 -3.86 -34.77 -29.34
C ASN A 197 -3.74 -34.44 -27.85
N LEU A 198 -4.44 -33.41 -27.38
CA LEU A 198 -4.36 -32.92 -26.00
C LEU A 198 -5.03 -33.93 -25.06
N LYS A 199 -4.20 -34.74 -24.42
CA LYS A 199 -4.61 -35.82 -23.52
C LYS A 199 -4.66 -35.30 -22.11
N ASN A 200 -5.84 -35.35 -21.49
CA ASN A 200 -6.08 -34.76 -20.16
C ASN A 200 -6.54 -35.82 -19.14
N THR A 201 -6.54 -37.10 -19.52
CA THR A 201 -6.95 -38.21 -18.66
C THR A 201 -5.74 -39.05 -18.29
N GLU A 202 -5.75 -39.59 -17.07
CA GLU A 202 -4.65 -40.39 -16.52
C GLU A 202 -4.32 -41.61 -17.39
N ARG A 203 -5.35 -42.24 -17.99
CA ARG A 203 -5.21 -43.41 -18.85
C ARG A 203 -4.56 -43.11 -20.21
N GLU A 204 -4.86 -41.96 -20.83
CA GLU A 204 -4.31 -41.58 -22.13
C GLU A 204 -2.84 -41.12 -22.05
N LEU A 205 -2.44 -40.55 -20.90
CA LEU A 205 -1.07 -40.08 -20.61
C LEU A 205 -0.13 -41.26 -20.26
N GLN A 206 -0.61 -42.24 -19.49
CA GLN A 206 0.24 -43.35 -19.02
C GLN A 206 0.75 -44.29 -20.13
N GLU A 207 -0.03 -44.54 -21.18
CA GLU A 207 0.33 -45.55 -22.21
C GLU A 207 1.38 -45.07 -23.24
N GLN A 208 1.59 -43.76 -23.42
CA GLN A 208 2.46 -43.21 -24.48
C GLN A 208 3.66 -42.39 -24.00
N GLU A 209 3.79 -42.14 -22.69
CA GLU A 209 4.85 -41.30 -22.11
C GLU A 209 6.10 -42.05 -21.65
N SER A 210 6.08 -43.38 -21.63
CA SER A 210 7.18 -44.19 -21.08
C SER A 210 8.55 -43.86 -21.70
N GLY A 211 8.60 -43.64 -23.02
CA GLY A 211 9.83 -43.30 -23.73
C GLY A 211 10.43 -41.94 -23.34
N LEU A 212 9.60 -40.90 -23.18
CA LEU A 212 10.07 -39.57 -22.74
C LEU A 212 10.48 -39.57 -21.27
N ARG A 213 9.81 -40.35 -20.42
CA ARG A 213 10.19 -40.51 -19.01
C ARG A 213 11.53 -41.24 -18.88
N ASP A 214 11.76 -42.29 -19.65
CA ASP A 214 13.06 -42.97 -19.65
C ASP A 214 14.19 -42.07 -20.20
N ALA A 215 13.90 -41.20 -21.18
CA ALA A 215 14.83 -40.18 -21.64
C ALA A 215 15.16 -39.16 -20.54
N LEU A 216 14.16 -38.69 -19.78
CA LEU A 216 14.36 -37.83 -18.61
C LEU A 216 15.25 -38.54 -17.58
N VAL A 217 14.95 -39.79 -17.23
CA VAL A 217 15.77 -40.58 -16.28
C VAL A 217 17.23 -40.65 -16.73
N SER A 218 17.48 -40.85 -18.03
CA SER A 218 18.83 -40.90 -18.61
C SER A 218 19.57 -39.57 -18.55
N GLU A 219 18.89 -38.45 -18.83
CA GLU A 219 19.45 -37.09 -18.72
C GLU A 219 19.85 -36.76 -17.28
N LEU A 220 19.00 -37.14 -16.33
CA LEU A 220 19.20 -36.90 -14.90
C LEU A 220 20.34 -37.73 -14.29
N GLN A 221 20.91 -38.70 -15.00
CA GLN A 221 22.16 -39.33 -14.56
C GLN A 221 23.39 -38.46 -14.84
N LYS A 222 23.31 -37.52 -15.79
CA LYS A 222 24.45 -36.77 -16.32
C LYS A 222 24.44 -35.30 -15.91
N SER A 223 23.25 -34.72 -15.81
CA SER A 223 23.06 -33.28 -15.61
C SER A 223 22.36 -33.00 -14.27
N THR A 224 22.85 -31.99 -13.54
CA THR A 224 22.17 -31.48 -12.34
C THR A 224 20.86 -30.81 -12.75
N LEU A 225 19.77 -31.12 -12.05
CA LEU A 225 18.43 -30.60 -12.35
C LEU A 225 18.10 -29.36 -11.51
N ILE A 226 17.64 -28.30 -12.17
CA ILE A 226 17.02 -27.15 -11.50
C ILE A 226 15.53 -27.16 -11.81
N VAL A 227 14.68 -27.36 -10.80
CA VAL A 227 13.22 -27.40 -10.94
C VAL A 227 12.62 -26.05 -10.56
N HIS A 228 11.79 -25.47 -11.41
CA HIS A 228 11.09 -24.20 -11.17
C HIS A 228 9.60 -24.28 -11.52
N GLY A 229 8.74 -23.72 -10.66
CA GLY A 229 7.32 -23.53 -10.96
C GLY A 229 6.51 -24.82 -11.08
N TYR A 230 7.07 -25.95 -10.68
CA TYR A 230 6.42 -27.26 -10.70
C TYR A 230 6.00 -27.64 -9.27
N SER A 231 4.76 -28.10 -9.12
CA SER A 231 4.15 -28.38 -7.82
C SER A 231 4.36 -29.80 -7.31
N GLY A 232 5.00 -30.68 -8.08
CA GLY A 232 5.19 -32.09 -7.68
C GLY A 232 3.90 -32.90 -7.55
N ARG A 233 2.79 -32.44 -8.14
CA ARG A 233 1.47 -33.13 -8.05
C ARG A 233 1.31 -34.28 -9.03
N ASP A 234 2.05 -34.31 -10.13
CA ASP A 234 1.94 -35.38 -11.12
C ASP A 234 2.72 -36.60 -10.63
N SER A 235 1.99 -37.65 -10.24
CA SER A 235 2.56 -38.90 -9.72
C SER A 235 3.55 -39.52 -10.70
N SER A 236 3.24 -39.46 -11.99
CA SER A 236 3.99 -40.11 -13.04
C SER A 236 5.35 -39.47 -13.29
N VAL A 237 5.43 -38.13 -13.22
CA VAL A 237 6.67 -37.37 -13.26
C VAL A 237 7.46 -37.56 -11.97
N MET A 238 6.79 -37.52 -10.81
CA MET A 238 7.46 -37.71 -9.52
C MET A 238 8.03 -39.13 -9.36
N GLU A 239 7.38 -40.15 -9.91
CA GLU A 239 7.91 -41.51 -10.01
C GLU A 239 9.14 -41.58 -10.92
N ALA A 240 9.12 -40.92 -12.08
CA ALA A 240 10.29 -40.85 -12.98
C ALA A 240 11.49 -40.15 -12.30
N LEU A 241 11.24 -39.04 -11.59
CA LEU A 241 12.27 -38.36 -10.79
C LEU A 241 12.79 -39.28 -9.68
N SER A 242 11.90 -39.94 -8.93
CA SER A 242 12.28 -40.84 -7.84
C SER A 242 13.11 -42.03 -8.36
N LYS A 243 12.71 -42.63 -9.49
CA LYS A 243 13.48 -43.66 -10.19
C LYS A 243 14.88 -43.17 -10.54
N ALA A 244 15.00 -41.98 -11.15
CA ALA A 244 16.30 -41.42 -11.53
C ALA A 244 17.21 -41.14 -10.33
N TYR A 245 16.67 -40.60 -9.24
CA TYR A 245 17.44 -40.21 -8.05
C TYR A 245 17.65 -41.34 -7.05
N SER A 246 16.98 -42.49 -7.20
CA SER A 246 17.23 -43.69 -6.39
C SER A 246 18.56 -44.39 -6.71
N CYS A 247 19.12 -44.15 -7.90
CA CYS A 247 20.41 -44.67 -8.32
C CYS A 247 21.56 -43.78 -7.79
N HIS A 248 22.71 -44.39 -7.45
CA HIS A 248 23.91 -43.65 -7.09
C HIS A 248 24.42 -42.82 -8.28
N GLY A 249 24.78 -41.55 -8.04
CA GLY A 249 25.28 -40.64 -9.08
C GLY A 249 25.84 -39.32 -8.51
N THR A 250 26.43 -38.50 -9.37
CA THR A 250 27.04 -37.21 -8.96
C THR A 250 26.16 -36.00 -9.29
N ALA A 251 25.23 -36.10 -10.25
CA ALA A 251 24.33 -35.03 -10.61
C ALA A 251 23.35 -34.74 -9.46
N GLY A 252 23.16 -33.46 -9.13
CA GLY A 252 22.29 -33.04 -8.03
C GLY A 252 20.89 -32.63 -8.46
N ILE A 253 20.04 -32.26 -7.49
CA ILE A 253 18.76 -31.59 -7.71
C ILE A 253 18.63 -30.34 -6.84
N TYR A 254 18.26 -29.24 -7.48
CA TYR A 254 17.82 -28.01 -6.82
C TYR A 254 16.34 -27.83 -7.09
N TRP A 255 15.52 -28.01 -6.06
CA TRP A 255 14.08 -27.77 -6.15
C TRP A 255 13.77 -26.34 -5.73
N CYS A 256 13.59 -25.44 -6.69
CA CYS A 256 13.30 -24.04 -6.43
C CYS A 256 11.80 -23.83 -6.17
N GLY A 257 11.42 -23.90 -4.89
CA GLY A 257 10.06 -23.69 -4.41
C GLY A 257 9.71 -22.22 -4.26
N TYR A 258 8.39 -21.94 -4.21
CA TYR A 258 7.88 -20.61 -3.89
C TYR A 258 7.70 -20.50 -2.37
N GLY A 259 8.46 -19.65 -1.69
CA GLY A 259 8.48 -19.59 -0.22
C GLY A 259 9.27 -20.72 0.45
N ASP A 260 9.08 -20.89 1.75
CA ASP A 260 9.91 -21.77 2.60
C ASP A 260 9.31 -23.18 2.81
N GLU A 261 8.08 -23.42 2.36
CA GLU A 261 7.37 -24.67 2.61
C GLU A 261 7.75 -25.77 1.61
N ILE A 262 8.19 -26.92 2.13
CA ILE A 262 8.49 -28.13 1.36
C ILE A 262 7.33 -29.10 1.50
N ILE A 263 6.59 -29.29 0.42
CA ILE A 263 5.49 -30.26 0.35
C ILE A 263 6.02 -31.71 0.39
N GLU A 264 5.19 -32.64 0.89
CA GLU A 264 5.61 -34.01 1.19
C GLU A 264 6.18 -34.79 -0.02
N PRO A 265 5.57 -34.75 -1.24
CA PRO A 265 6.13 -35.46 -2.39
C PRO A 265 7.55 -34.99 -2.75
N VAL A 266 7.82 -33.69 -2.57
CA VAL A 266 9.13 -33.08 -2.82
C VAL A 266 10.11 -33.47 -1.73
N ARG A 267 9.68 -33.41 -0.46
CA ARG A 267 10.49 -33.87 0.67
C ARG A 267 10.94 -35.32 0.46
N ALA A 268 10.01 -36.22 0.15
CA ALA A 268 10.30 -37.62 -0.11
C ALA A 268 11.31 -37.79 -1.25
N LEU A 269 11.15 -37.08 -2.37
CA LEU A 269 12.11 -37.11 -3.49
C LEU A 269 13.52 -36.65 -3.07
N LEU A 270 13.62 -35.55 -2.31
CA LEU A 270 14.90 -35.03 -1.83
C LEU A 270 15.57 -36.01 -0.85
N GLU A 271 14.80 -36.69 0.00
CA GLU A 271 15.30 -37.72 0.91
C GLU A 271 15.81 -38.95 0.14
N ILE A 272 15.08 -39.40 -0.88
CA ILE A 272 15.51 -40.50 -1.78
C ILE A 272 16.85 -40.15 -2.45
N ALA A 273 16.98 -38.94 -3.00
CA ALA A 273 18.20 -38.48 -3.65
C ALA A 273 19.40 -38.45 -2.68
N ARG A 274 19.22 -37.96 -1.46
CA ARG A 274 20.28 -37.91 -0.44
C ARG A 274 20.66 -39.30 0.06
N ALA A 275 19.70 -40.21 0.19
CA ALA A 275 19.95 -41.59 0.55
C ALA A 275 20.79 -42.32 -0.51
N ALA A 276 20.62 -41.97 -1.79
CA ALA A 276 21.46 -42.44 -2.89
C ALA A 276 22.81 -41.70 -3.05
N GLY A 277 23.16 -40.83 -2.09
CA GLY A 277 24.41 -40.08 -2.08
C GLY A 277 24.47 -38.86 -3.02
N ARG A 278 23.32 -38.43 -3.56
CA ARG A 278 23.23 -37.30 -4.50
C ARG A 278 22.97 -35.98 -3.78
N PRO A 279 23.59 -34.85 -4.20
CA PRO A 279 23.26 -33.53 -3.66
C PRO A 279 21.81 -33.17 -3.97
N ALA A 280 21.00 -32.87 -2.95
CA ALA A 280 19.59 -32.53 -3.14
C ALA A 280 19.15 -31.46 -2.15
N TYR A 281 18.66 -30.34 -2.68
CA TYR A 281 18.29 -29.18 -1.88
C TYR A 281 16.96 -28.59 -2.32
N PHE A 282 16.19 -28.14 -1.34
CA PHE A 282 15.10 -27.21 -1.56
C PHE A 282 15.64 -25.78 -1.50
N VAL A 283 15.30 -24.96 -2.49
CA VAL A 283 15.73 -23.55 -2.59
C VAL A 283 14.50 -22.66 -2.48
N PRO A 284 14.32 -21.92 -1.37
CA PRO A 284 13.25 -20.93 -1.25
C PRO A 284 13.46 -19.78 -2.23
N THR A 285 12.48 -19.52 -3.10
CA THR A 285 12.55 -18.45 -4.11
C THR A 285 11.31 -17.56 -4.08
N MET A 286 11.42 -16.37 -4.69
CA MET A 286 10.32 -15.41 -4.87
C MET A 286 9.69 -15.48 -6.27
N GLY A 287 10.11 -16.44 -7.10
CA GLY A 287 9.64 -16.61 -8.48
C GLY A 287 10.75 -16.97 -9.46
N PHE A 288 10.32 -17.43 -10.65
CA PHE A 288 11.21 -17.85 -11.74
C PHE A 288 12.04 -16.68 -12.30
N ASP A 289 11.39 -15.55 -12.62
CA ASP A 289 12.04 -14.38 -13.22
C ASP A 289 13.18 -13.81 -12.36
N ASP A 290 12.97 -13.64 -11.04
CA ASP A 290 14.02 -13.14 -10.13
C ASP A 290 15.17 -14.14 -9.98
N THR A 291 14.87 -15.43 -9.88
CA THR A 291 15.91 -16.47 -9.73
C THR A 291 16.83 -16.51 -10.94
N LEU A 292 16.25 -16.47 -12.15
CA LEU A 292 17.01 -16.47 -13.40
C LEU A 292 17.79 -15.17 -13.58
N ALA A 293 17.27 -14.03 -13.13
CA ALA A 293 18.00 -12.76 -13.13
C ALA A 293 19.25 -12.83 -12.25
N ARG A 294 19.13 -13.36 -11.03
CA ARG A 294 20.29 -13.52 -10.12
C ARG A 294 21.31 -14.50 -10.66
N LEU A 295 20.86 -15.64 -11.21
CA LEU A 295 21.74 -16.62 -11.85
C LEU A 295 22.49 -16.01 -13.03
N ALA A 296 21.79 -15.34 -13.95
CA ALA A 296 22.39 -14.73 -15.13
C ALA A 296 23.38 -13.61 -14.77
N LEU A 297 23.03 -12.72 -13.84
CA LEU A 297 23.93 -11.65 -13.37
C LEU A 297 25.17 -12.16 -12.66
N HIS A 298 25.07 -13.28 -11.93
CA HIS A 298 26.20 -13.86 -11.20
C HIS A 298 27.11 -14.72 -12.10
N CYS A 299 26.51 -15.54 -12.98
CA CYS A 299 27.25 -16.56 -13.72
C CYS A 299 27.83 -16.06 -15.05
N LEU A 300 27.17 -15.08 -15.69
CA LEU A 300 27.63 -14.50 -16.95
C LEU A 300 28.59 -13.33 -16.69
N SER A 301 29.56 -13.12 -17.58
CA SER A 301 30.57 -12.06 -17.47
C SER A 301 30.81 -11.38 -18.82
N GLY A 302 31.44 -10.21 -18.81
CA GLY A 302 31.80 -9.47 -20.02
C GLY A 302 30.59 -9.01 -20.83
N ASP A 303 30.60 -9.23 -22.14
CA ASP A 303 29.52 -8.79 -23.04
C ASP A 303 28.18 -9.48 -22.75
N ARG A 304 28.20 -10.74 -22.30
CA ARG A 304 26.97 -11.47 -21.94
C ARG A 304 26.28 -10.87 -20.72
N GLN A 305 27.05 -10.45 -19.70
CA GLN A 305 26.49 -9.76 -18.53
C GLN A 305 25.89 -8.40 -18.91
N ARG A 306 26.55 -7.63 -19.78
CA ARG A 306 26.00 -6.38 -20.32
C ARG A 306 24.69 -6.60 -21.09
N ARG A 307 24.57 -7.72 -21.83
CA ARG A 307 23.29 -8.11 -22.49
C ARG A 307 22.19 -8.43 -21.48
N VAL A 308 22.51 -9.06 -20.34
CA VAL A 308 21.54 -9.30 -19.25
C VAL A 308 21.02 -7.97 -18.68
N GLU A 309 21.92 -7.05 -18.34
CA GLU A 309 21.56 -5.73 -17.82
C GLU A 309 20.75 -4.91 -18.82
N ALA A 310 21.14 -4.94 -20.10
CA ALA A 310 20.38 -4.31 -21.18
C ALA A 310 18.96 -4.90 -21.28
N LEU A 311 18.83 -6.22 -21.29
CA LEU A 311 17.54 -6.89 -21.40
C LEU A 311 16.60 -6.53 -20.26
N LEU A 312 17.07 -6.56 -19.02
CA LEU A 312 16.28 -6.19 -17.85
C LEU A 312 15.89 -4.70 -17.89
N SER A 313 16.79 -3.83 -18.32
CA SER A 313 16.57 -2.39 -18.34
C SER A 313 15.82 -1.85 -19.57
N GLU A 314 15.71 -2.60 -20.66
CA GLU A 314 14.99 -2.18 -21.87
C GLU A 314 13.50 -2.50 -21.82
N MET A 315 13.08 -3.44 -20.97
CA MET A 315 11.69 -3.92 -20.89
C MET A 315 10.68 -2.80 -20.58
N GLY A 316 11.04 -1.83 -19.74
CA GLY A 316 10.18 -0.69 -19.39
C GLY A 316 10.40 0.59 -20.19
N ARG A 317 11.26 0.61 -21.23
CA ARG A 317 11.71 1.85 -21.88
C ARG A 317 10.56 2.75 -22.38
N GLY A 318 9.58 2.18 -23.09
CA GLY A 318 8.42 2.93 -23.61
C GLY A 318 7.48 3.49 -22.54
N LEU A 319 7.59 3.03 -21.29
CA LEU A 319 6.84 3.54 -20.13
C LEU A 319 7.57 4.72 -19.48
N ARG A 320 8.91 4.78 -19.56
CA ARG A 320 9.73 5.84 -18.95
C ARG A 320 9.51 7.20 -19.59
N ASP A 321 9.20 7.22 -20.88
CA ASP A 321 8.94 8.46 -21.62
C ASP A 321 7.56 9.04 -21.33
N ARG A 322 6.70 8.32 -20.59
CA ARG A 322 5.32 8.73 -20.28
C ARG A 322 5.27 9.42 -18.92
N ASN A 323 5.38 10.73 -18.93
CA ASN A 323 5.21 11.57 -17.75
C ASN A 323 4.56 12.91 -18.12
N GLU A 324 3.32 12.81 -18.60
CA GLU A 324 2.57 13.96 -19.10
C GLU A 324 2.15 14.90 -17.96
N PRO A 325 2.16 16.22 -18.21
CA PRO A 325 1.68 17.15 -17.21
C PRO A 325 0.16 17.01 -17.00
N PHE A 326 -0.29 17.25 -15.78
CA PHE A 326 -1.69 17.48 -15.48
C PHE A 326 -2.22 18.66 -16.30
N ALA A 327 -3.48 18.55 -16.71
CA ALA A 327 -4.27 19.61 -17.29
C ALA A 327 -5.62 19.69 -16.56
N VAL A 328 -6.17 20.89 -16.49
CA VAL A 328 -7.51 21.14 -15.93
C VAL A 328 -8.41 21.63 -17.05
N SER A 329 -9.54 20.96 -17.22
CA SER A 329 -10.56 21.35 -18.20
C SER A 329 -11.14 22.72 -17.85
N GLN A 330 -11.35 23.58 -18.85
CA GLN A 330 -12.07 24.83 -18.62
C GLN A 330 -13.54 24.52 -18.35
N ALA A 331 -14.05 25.03 -17.23
CA ALA A 331 -15.45 24.89 -16.84
C ALA A 331 -15.99 26.20 -16.23
N PRO A 332 -17.31 26.45 -16.28
CA PRO A 332 -17.91 27.64 -15.68
C PRO A 332 -17.57 27.73 -14.19
N CYS A 333 -17.17 28.93 -13.73
CA CYS A 333 -16.83 29.18 -12.34
C CYS A 333 -18.03 28.93 -11.44
N VAL A 334 -17.91 28.04 -10.46
CA VAL A 334 -18.93 27.79 -9.44
C VAL A 334 -18.50 28.21 -8.04
N ALA A 335 -17.19 28.28 -7.78
CA ALA A 335 -16.66 28.74 -6.50
C ALA A 335 -15.30 29.44 -6.67
N LEU A 336 -15.01 30.35 -5.74
CA LEU A 336 -13.69 30.90 -5.52
C LEU A 336 -13.21 30.43 -4.15
N ILE A 337 -11.95 30.01 -4.06
CA ILE A 337 -11.32 29.65 -2.78
C ILE A 337 -10.05 30.47 -2.57
N LYS A 338 -9.86 30.96 -1.34
CA LYS A 338 -8.76 31.84 -0.94
C LYS A 338 -7.70 31.04 -0.19
N SER A 339 -6.46 31.08 -0.65
CA SER A 339 -5.33 30.43 0.01
C SER A 339 -4.76 31.26 1.18
N ASN A 340 -3.88 30.63 1.96
CA ASN A 340 -2.99 31.30 2.91
C ASN A 340 -1.57 31.55 2.37
N ALA A 341 -1.41 31.59 1.04
CA ALA A 341 -0.14 31.73 0.35
C ALA A 341 0.00 33.11 -0.33
N PHE A 342 1.20 33.68 -0.27
CA PHE A 342 1.57 34.99 -0.80
C PHE A 342 2.81 34.86 -1.69
N GLU A 343 2.78 35.40 -2.91
CA GLU A 343 3.94 35.35 -3.82
C GLU A 343 5.12 36.12 -3.24
N ILE A 344 6.32 35.53 -3.29
CA ILE A 344 7.57 36.11 -2.76
C ILE A 344 8.70 35.95 -3.77
N ASP A 345 9.48 37.02 -3.96
CA ASP A 345 10.77 36.97 -4.66
C ASP A 345 11.91 36.88 -3.63
N TYR A 346 12.86 35.96 -3.87
CA TYR A 346 14.04 35.77 -3.03
C TYR A 346 15.20 36.67 -3.47
N PRO A 347 16.18 36.91 -2.57
CA PRO A 347 17.51 37.32 -2.97
C PRO A 347 18.09 36.38 -4.04
N SER A 348 18.75 36.96 -5.05
CA SER A 348 19.34 36.21 -6.17
C SER A 348 20.67 35.54 -5.82
N GLU A 349 21.24 35.87 -4.67
CA GLU A 349 22.56 35.41 -4.22
C GLU A 349 22.58 35.17 -2.71
N ILE A 350 23.51 34.34 -2.26
CA ILE A 350 23.81 34.01 -0.86
C ILE A 350 25.33 33.91 -0.67
N PHE A 351 25.81 33.98 0.57
CA PHE A 351 27.20 33.68 0.89
C PHE A 351 27.41 32.19 1.13
N THR A 352 28.56 31.67 0.67
CA THR A 352 29.00 30.30 0.90
C THR A 352 30.46 30.24 1.27
N PHE A 353 30.81 29.38 2.24
CA PHE A 353 32.19 29.20 2.68
C PHE A 353 32.36 27.86 3.40
N ASP A 354 33.62 27.44 3.55
CA ASP A 354 34.01 26.22 4.22
C ASP A 354 34.49 26.55 5.65
N VAL A 355 34.17 25.66 6.61
CA VAL A 355 34.67 25.74 7.99
C VAL A 355 35.42 24.47 8.38
N LYS A 356 36.50 24.59 9.14
CA LYS A 356 37.27 23.46 9.70
C LYS A 356 37.74 23.77 11.13
N PRO A 357 37.55 22.85 12.09
CA PRO A 357 36.84 21.58 11.99
C PRO A 357 35.30 21.76 11.95
N TRP A 358 34.58 20.81 11.36
CA TRP A 358 33.11 20.77 11.43
C TRP A 358 32.64 20.14 12.74
N PRO A 359 31.74 20.77 13.51
CA PRO A 359 31.17 20.17 14.71
C PRO A 359 30.13 19.08 14.38
N GLU A 360 29.89 18.15 15.32
CA GLU A 360 28.91 17.06 15.13
C GLU A 360 27.47 17.59 14.98
N LYS A 361 27.04 18.51 15.85
CA LYS A 361 25.70 19.11 15.83
C LYS A 361 25.68 20.43 15.03
N GLN A 362 25.92 20.32 13.72
CA GLN A 362 26.11 21.45 12.81
C GLN A 362 25.02 22.54 12.90
N TRP A 363 23.74 22.14 12.90
CA TRP A 363 22.63 23.10 12.97
C TRP A 363 22.60 23.86 14.31
N ALA A 364 22.74 23.15 15.43
CA ALA A 364 22.72 23.76 16.75
C ALA A 364 23.92 24.69 16.97
N TRP A 365 25.09 24.31 16.47
CA TRP A 365 26.28 25.15 16.50
C TRP A 365 26.08 26.43 15.67
N LEU A 366 25.56 26.34 14.45
CA LEU A 366 25.27 27.53 13.63
C LEU A 366 24.20 28.43 14.28
N ASP A 367 23.22 27.86 14.97
CA ASP A 367 22.21 28.60 15.72
C ASP A 367 22.80 29.36 16.91
N GLU A 368 23.86 28.82 17.52
CA GLU A 368 24.59 29.47 18.60
C GLU A 368 25.52 30.57 18.07
N VAL A 369 26.29 30.29 17.02
CA VAL A 369 27.23 31.23 16.40
C VAL A 369 26.51 32.46 15.84
N SER A 370 25.33 32.27 15.23
CA SER A 370 24.52 33.36 14.68
C SER A 370 23.67 34.08 15.72
N ARG A 371 23.61 33.61 16.97
CA ARG A 371 22.74 34.16 18.01
C ARG A 371 23.11 35.62 18.31
N GLY A 372 22.16 36.53 18.11
CA GLY A 372 22.32 37.96 18.40
C GLY A 372 23.13 38.74 17.37
N ARG A 373 23.63 38.11 16.30
CA ARG A 373 24.42 38.74 15.22
C ARG A 373 23.54 39.12 14.02
N GLN A 374 24.04 39.96 13.10
CA GLN A 374 23.29 40.35 11.90
C GLN A 374 23.52 39.38 10.72
N PHE A 375 23.48 38.07 10.99
CA PHE A 375 23.44 37.06 9.94
C PHE A 375 22.68 35.81 10.38
N VAL A 376 22.19 35.05 9.40
CA VAL A 376 21.70 33.68 9.57
C VAL A 376 22.55 32.73 8.76
N ALA A 377 22.73 31.51 9.26
CA ALA A 377 23.52 30.49 8.62
C ALA A 377 22.84 29.12 8.70
N VAL A 378 23.13 28.26 7.70
CA VAL A 378 22.68 26.87 7.65
C VAL A 378 23.78 25.98 7.05
N PRO A 379 23.86 24.69 7.43
CA PRO A 379 24.81 23.78 6.84
C PRO A 379 24.26 23.20 5.53
N HIS A 380 25.10 23.09 4.50
CA HIS A 380 24.76 22.47 3.22
C HIS A 380 25.99 21.83 2.56
N LYS A 381 25.96 20.51 2.34
CA LYS A 381 27.03 19.76 1.62
C LYS A 381 28.46 20.10 2.10
N LYS A 382 28.67 20.13 3.43
CA LYS A 382 29.94 20.50 4.09
C LYS A 382 30.38 21.96 3.91
N LYS A 383 29.50 22.83 3.42
CA LYS A 383 29.65 24.29 3.42
C LYS A 383 28.65 24.94 4.36
N VAL A 384 28.94 26.17 4.76
CA VAL A 384 27.97 27.07 5.39
C VAL A 384 27.34 27.92 4.31
N LEU A 385 26.01 28.01 4.29
CA LEU A 385 25.27 29.02 3.52
C LEU A 385 24.83 30.11 4.48
N ALA A 386 25.04 31.38 4.13
CA ALA A 386 24.70 32.51 4.99
C ALA A 386 24.03 33.67 4.22
N LEU A 387 23.22 34.43 4.97
CA LEU A 387 22.69 35.74 4.59
C LEU A 387 23.01 36.68 5.75
N GLY A 388 23.52 37.88 5.48
CA GLY A 388 23.92 38.81 6.54
C GLY A 388 24.96 39.83 6.11
N LEU A 389 25.53 40.56 7.07
CA LEU A 389 26.68 41.41 6.82
C LEU A 389 27.95 40.56 6.67
N LEU A 390 28.77 40.86 5.66
CA LEU A 390 30.00 40.10 5.39
C LEU A 390 30.99 40.19 6.56
N ASP A 391 31.12 41.36 7.18
CA ASP A 391 32.04 41.58 8.29
C ASP A 391 31.59 40.80 9.54
N ASP A 392 30.30 40.83 9.89
CA ASP A 392 29.74 40.01 10.98
C ASP A 392 29.98 38.50 10.76
N ILE A 393 29.88 38.03 9.51
CA ILE A 393 30.14 36.63 9.17
C ILE A 393 31.64 36.35 9.35
N ARG A 394 32.53 37.21 8.83
CA ARG A 394 33.98 37.05 9.01
C ARG A 394 34.38 37.00 10.48
N ASP A 395 33.87 37.92 11.28
CA ASP A 395 34.14 38.01 12.72
C ASP A 395 33.57 36.81 13.49
N ALA A 396 32.49 36.19 13.01
CA ALA A 396 31.90 35.01 13.63
C ALA A 396 32.64 33.71 13.34
N PHE A 397 33.32 33.62 12.20
CA PHE A 397 33.97 32.40 11.74
C PHE A 397 35.49 32.54 11.65
N VAL A 398 36.09 33.61 12.18
CA VAL A 398 37.51 33.93 11.97
C VAL A 398 38.45 32.78 12.31
N ASP A 399 38.20 32.06 13.40
CA ASP A 399 39.04 30.96 13.88
C ASP A 399 38.75 29.62 13.17
N GLN A 400 37.64 29.52 12.43
CA GLN A 400 37.18 28.29 11.79
C GLN A 400 37.10 28.39 10.26
N LEU A 401 37.27 29.57 9.68
CA LEU A 401 37.14 29.82 8.25
C LEU A 401 38.26 29.07 7.49
N SER A 402 37.88 28.25 6.53
CA SER A 402 38.81 27.52 5.67
C SER A 402 38.67 27.99 4.23
N GLY A 403 39.25 29.13 3.88
CA GLY A 403 39.22 29.70 2.52
C GLY A 403 38.50 31.05 2.46
N SER A 404 38.01 31.42 1.27
CA SER A 404 37.25 32.67 1.05
C SER A 404 35.75 32.50 1.33
N ILE A 405 35.08 33.63 1.58
CA ILE A 405 33.62 33.72 1.57
C ILE A 405 33.18 34.18 0.18
N ASP A 406 32.50 33.30 -0.53
CA ASP A 406 32.10 33.52 -1.91
C ASP A 406 30.61 33.86 -2.00
N ARG A 407 30.22 34.73 -2.94
CA ARG A 407 28.82 34.92 -3.31
C ARG A 407 28.42 33.91 -4.38
N THR A 408 27.34 33.19 -4.16
CA THR A 408 26.82 32.21 -5.12
C THR A 408 25.36 32.51 -5.47
N PRO A 409 24.94 32.29 -6.73
CA PRO A 409 23.56 32.52 -7.14
C PRO A 409 22.59 31.50 -6.50
N VAL A 410 21.35 31.94 -6.26
CA VAL A 410 20.24 31.09 -5.84
C VAL A 410 19.47 30.65 -7.08
N THR A 411 19.48 29.35 -7.37
CA THR A 411 18.82 28.77 -8.54
C THR A 411 17.41 28.30 -8.20
N ASP A 412 16.57 28.04 -9.22
CA ASP A 412 15.23 27.51 -8.96
C ASP A 412 15.24 26.10 -8.36
N SER A 413 16.26 25.29 -8.64
CA SER A 413 16.42 23.97 -8.00
C SER A 413 16.62 24.07 -6.49
N ASP A 414 17.24 25.16 -6.01
CA ASP A 414 17.43 25.40 -4.58
C ASP A 414 16.11 25.72 -3.85
N LYS A 415 15.12 26.22 -4.58
CA LYS A 415 13.81 26.67 -4.05
C LYS A 415 12.78 25.54 -3.99
N ILE A 416 12.93 24.50 -4.81
CA ILE A 416 11.97 23.39 -4.92
C ILE A 416 11.91 22.56 -3.63
N VAL A 417 13.06 22.32 -2.99
CA VAL A 417 13.11 21.47 -1.80
C VAL A 417 12.59 22.25 -0.58
N GLU A 418 11.36 21.97 -0.17
CA GLU A 418 10.69 22.65 0.95
C GLU A 418 11.56 22.72 2.23
N HIS A 419 12.12 21.59 2.63
CA HIS A 419 12.99 21.48 3.81
C HIS A 419 14.49 21.59 3.44
N GLY A 420 14.79 22.12 2.26
CA GLY A 420 16.15 22.36 1.79
C GLY A 420 16.84 23.46 2.59
N ALA A 421 18.17 23.45 2.55
CA ALA A 421 18.99 24.42 3.27
C ALA A 421 18.67 25.87 2.86
N VAL A 422 18.50 26.15 1.57
CA VAL A 422 18.18 27.50 1.08
C VAL A 422 16.82 27.98 1.59
N ASN A 423 15.75 27.18 1.47
CA ASN A 423 14.45 27.56 2.04
C ASN A 423 14.50 27.72 3.57
N ALA A 424 15.32 26.94 4.28
CA ALA A 424 15.54 27.14 5.72
C ALA A 424 16.24 28.48 5.99
N LEU A 425 17.29 28.81 5.24
CA LEU A 425 18.04 30.06 5.35
C LEU A 425 17.14 31.28 5.08
N MET A 426 16.41 31.27 3.96
CA MET A 426 15.47 32.33 3.58
C MET A 426 14.38 32.52 4.65
N ARG A 427 13.80 31.42 5.15
CA ARG A 427 12.79 31.46 6.21
C ARG A 427 13.34 32.06 7.50
N ARG A 428 14.55 31.69 7.92
CA ARG A 428 15.22 32.23 9.11
C ARG A 428 15.43 33.74 9.01
N ALA A 429 15.92 34.21 7.86
CA ALA A 429 16.07 35.65 7.60
C ALA A 429 14.72 36.39 7.72
N ILE A 430 13.68 35.89 7.02
CA ILE A 430 12.32 36.48 7.05
C ILE A 430 11.77 36.54 8.47
N LEU A 431 11.91 35.46 9.26
CA LEU A 431 11.44 35.41 10.65
C LEU A 431 12.12 36.48 11.52
N GLN A 432 13.44 36.64 11.40
CA GLN A 432 14.16 37.66 12.15
C GLN A 432 13.76 39.09 11.74
N VAL A 433 13.54 39.34 10.45
CA VAL A 433 13.05 40.65 9.99
C VAL A 433 11.68 40.95 10.58
N PHE A 434 10.74 40.01 10.49
CA PHE A 434 9.39 40.19 11.02
C PHE A 434 9.38 40.35 12.54
N ALA A 435 10.18 39.56 13.26
CA ALA A 435 10.31 39.67 14.72
C ALA A 435 10.80 41.06 15.14
N LYS A 436 11.88 41.56 14.53
CA LYS A 436 12.47 42.86 14.87
C LYS A 436 11.60 44.04 14.45
N ARG A 437 10.98 43.97 13.27
CA ARG A 437 10.13 45.06 12.73
C ARG A 437 8.81 45.21 13.46
N GLU A 438 8.15 44.09 13.79
CA GLU A 438 6.77 44.09 14.30
C GLU A 438 6.69 43.82 15.82
N GLY A 439 7.83 43.67 16.50
CA GLY A 439 7.89 43.45 17.95
C GLY A 439 7.27 42.12 18.39
N VAL A 440 7.33 41.10 17.53
CA VAL A 440 6.83 39.74 17.82
C VAL A 440 7.99 38.81 18.17
N ALA A 441 7.72 37.81 19.00
CA ALA A 441 8.71 36.80 19.37
C ALA A 441 8.81 35.71 18.30
N THR A 442 9.95 35.01 18.24
CA THR A 442 10.20 33.94 17.27
C THR A 442 11.06 32.83 17.85
N ASP A 443 10.87 31.61 17.35
CA ASP A 443 11.76 30.47 17.62
C ASP A 443 12.98 30.47 16.67
N GLY A 444 13.09 31.51 15.82
CA GLY A 444 14.15 31.65 14.83
C GLY A 444 14.13 30.57 13.76
N ASN A 445 13.12 29.70 13.71
CA ASN A 445 13.08 28.54 12.82
C ASN A 445 11.82 28.48 11.99
N ARG A 446 10.62 28.50 12.59
CA ARG A 446 9.35 28.30 11.89
C ARG A 446 8.20 29.16 12.39
N ARG A 447 8.26 29.76 13.58
CA ARG A 447 7.09 30.43 14.19
C ARG A 447 7.39 31.86 14.62
N LEU A 448 6.34 32.68 14.52
CA LEU A 448 6.23 33.99 15.15
C LEU A 448 5.05 33.95 16.12
N TRP A 449 5.13 34.65 17.25
CA TRP A 449 4.00 34.80 18.17
C TRP A 449 3.97 36.17 18.84
N ALA A 450 2.76 36.61 19.19
CA ALA A 450 2.55 37.82 19.95
C ALA A 450 3.20 37.68 21.34
N THR A 451 3.94 38.69 21.78
CA THR A 451 4.63 38.69 23.08
C THR A 451 3.66 38.64 24.27
N LYS A 452 2.46 39.18 24.10
CA LYS A 452 1.39 39.12 25.10
C LYS A 452 0.52 37.87 24.89
N ALA A 453 0.36 37.06 25.93
CA ALA A 453 -0.59 35.95 25.95
C ALA A 453 -2.02 36.50 25.85
N TYR A 454 -2.87 35.86 25.03
CA TYR A 454 -4.28 36.25 24.94
C TYR A 454 -5.16 35.41 25.87
N ASN A 455 -4.64 34.30 26.39
CA ASN A 455 -5.31 33.42 27.34
C ASN A 455 -4.27 32.75 28.26
N ARG A 456 -4.61 32.54 29.53
CA ARG A 456 -3.79 31.84 30.53
C ARG A 456 -4.70 30.84 31.25
N ARG A 457 -4.26 29.59 31.40
CA ARG A 457 -4.99 28.56 32.14
C ARG A 457 -4.08 27.48 32.66
N GLU A 458 -4.50 26.80 33.71
CA GLU A 458 -3.81 25.62 34.23
C GLU A 458 -4.21 24.37 33.46
N PHE A 459 -3.24 23.50 33.13
CA PHE A 459 -3.47 22.21 32.50
C PHE A 459 -2.45 21.20 33.03
N ALA A 460 -2.94 20.06 33.54
CA ALA A 460 -2.11 19.01 34.14
C ALA A 460 -1.12 19.54 35.22
N GLY A 461 -1.55 20.50 36.05
CA GLY A 461 -0.72 21.11 37.10
C GLY A 461 0.33 22.11 36.59
N GLN A 462 0.31 22.48 35.30
CA GLN A 462 1.20 23.48 34.72
C GLN A 462 0.43 24.71 34.26
N ASP A 463 0.98 25.89 34.57
CA ASP A 463 0.42 27.18 34.17
C ASP A 463 0.78 27.51 32.73
N CYS A 464 -0.22 27.53 31.85
CA CYS A 464 -0.04 27.61 30.41
C CYS A 464 -0.46 28.98 29.88
N HIS A 465 0.50 29.70 29.30
CA HIS A 465 0.32 30.97 28.61
C HIS A 465 0.15 30.72 27.12
N ILE A 466 -1.02 31.10 26.58
CA ILE A 466 -1.41 30.84 25.18
C ILE A 466 -1.23 32.13 24.38
N HIS A 467 -0.34 32.09 23.40
CA HIS A 467 -0.02 33.21 22.52
C HIS A 467 -0.56 32.96 21.12
N ARG A 468 -1.11 34.00 20.48
CA ARG A 468 -1.43 33.93 19.05
C ARG A 468 -0.13 33.79 18.29
N ALA A 469 -0.08 32.84 17.36
CA ALA A 469 1.10 32.54 16.60
C ALA A 469 0.79 32.36 15.11
N VAL A 470 1.85 32.37 14.29
CA VAL A 470 1.80 32.00 12.89
C VAL A 470 3.02 31.14 12.57
N ALA A 471 2.77 29.99 11.96
CA ALA A 471 3.81 29.16 11.39
C ALA A 471 4.08 29.64 9.95
N VAL A 472 5.35 29.90 9.66
CA VAL A 472 5.82 30.42 8.37
C VAL A 472 6.43 29.30 7.57
N TYR A 473 5.97 29.13 6.33
CA TYR A 473 6.53 28.16 5.39
C TYR A 473 6.90 28.86 4.09
N LEU A 474 7.86 28.27 3.38
CA LEU A 474 8.19 28.65 2.01
C LEU A 474 7.84 27.47 1.10
N ARG A 475 7.22 27.76 -0.04
CA ARG A 475 6.70 26.78 -0.99
C ARG A 475 7.01 27.22 -2.42
N GLN A 476 7.34 26.26 -3.28
CA GLN A 476 7.45 26.49 -4.72
C GLN A 476 6.28 25.77 -5.40
N PHE A 477 5.46 26.48 -6.15
CA PHE A 477 4.46 25.89 -7.04
C PHE A 477 4.10 26.89 -8.14
N SER A 478 3.57 26.41 -9.27
CA SER A 478 3.23 27.23 -10.44
C SER A 478 4.41 28.08 -10.95
N GLY A 479 5.64 27.57 -10.79
CA GLY A 479 6.88 28.25 -11.17
C GLY A 479 7.25 29.48 -10.31
N ARG A 480 6.56 29.72 -9.19
CA ARG A 480 6.80 30.87 -8.30
C ARG A 480 7.03 30.42 -6.86
N SER A 481 7.78 31.22 -6.10
CA SER A 481 7.96 31.03 -4.67
C SER A 481 6.85 31.71 -3.89
N HIS A 482 6.43 31.09 -2.79
CA HIS A 482 5.31 31.53 -1.98
C HIS A 482 5.65 31.46 -0.49
N LEU A 483 5.38 32.57 0.21
CA LEU A 483 5.32 32.65 1.66
C LEU A 483 3.95 32.18 2.12
N VAL A 484 3.90 31.11 2.90
CA VAL A 484 2.66 30.57 3.47
C VAL A 484 2.60 30.91 4.95
N LEU A 485 1.55 31.64 5.33
CA LEU A 485 1.28 32.02 6.71
C LEU A 485 0.18 31.12 7.25
N LYS A 486 0.49 30.24 8.19
CA LYS A 486 -0.50 29.36 8.82
C LYS A 486 -0.72 29.79 10.28
N PRO A 487 -1.84 30.47 10.60
CA PRO A 487 -2.22 30.76 11.97
C PRO A 487 -2.16 29.52 12.86
N THR A 488 -1.63 29.70 14.07
CA THR A 488 -1.50 28.67 15.11
C THR A 488 -1.43 29.32 16.50
N VAL A 489 -1.11 28.56 17.53
CA VAL A 489 -0.78 29.06 18.87
C VAL A 489 0.61 28.62 19.31
N ALA A 490 1.22 29.42 20.19
CA ALA A 490 2.40 29.05 20.96
C ALA A 490 2.00 28.91 22.44
N ILE A 491 2.46 27.82 23.06
CA ILE A 491 2.07 27.42 24.41
C ILE A 491 3.32 27.46 25.28
N LEU A 492 3.39 28.45 26.17
CA LEU A 492 4.57 28.77 26.98
C LEU A 492 4.24 28.71 28.47
N ASP A 493 5.26 28.57 29.32
CA ASP A 493 5.13 28.79 30.76
C ASP A 493 5.18 30.30 31.12
N ALA A 494 5.08 30.62 32.40
CA ALA A 494 5.14 32.00 32.91
C ALA A 494 6.51 32.67 32.67
N GLN A 495 7.57 31.88 32.49
CA GLN A 495 8.94 32.32 32.21
C GLN A 495 9.21 32.44 30.71
N GLY A 496 8.26 32.06 29.86
CA GLY A 496 8.37 32.10 28.40
C GLY A 496 9.02 30.88 27.76
N ASN A 497 9.21 29.78 28.49
CA ASN A 497 9.76 28.53 27.94
C ASN A 497 8.67 27.67 27.30
N GLU A 498 9.04 26.83 26.33
CA GLU A 498 8.11 25.87 25.73
C GLU A 498 7.74 24.75 26.71
N LEU A 499 6.44 24.47 26.79
CA LEU A 499 5.92 23.37 27.59
C LEU A 499 6.15 22.00 26.92
N PRO A 500 6.11 20.89 27.68
CA PRO A 500 6.20 19.54 27.13
C PRO A 500 5.27 19.33 25.93
N ARG A 501 5.78 18.66 24.89
CA ARG A 501 5.10 18.56 23.59
C ARG A 501 3.69 17.96 23.67
N GLU A 502 3.46 17.05 24.60
CA GLU A 502 2.15 16.41 24.83
C GLU A 502 1.11 17.41 25.35
N ILE A 503 1.50 18.23 26.34
CA ILE A 503 0.67 19.31 26.90
C ILE A 503 0.37 20.35 25.82
N ALA A 504 1.42 20.85 25.15
CA ALA A 504 1.28 21.87 24.11
C ALA A 504 0.38 21.39 22.95
N LYS A 505 0.51 20.12 22.54
CA LYS A 505 -0.32 19.53 21.48
C LYS A 505 -1.79 19.43 21.90
N SER A 506 -2.08 18.99 23.13
CA SER A 506 -3.44 18.89 23.65
C SER A 506 -4.14 20.24 23.69
N ILE A 507 -3.47 21.26 24.23
CA ILE A 507 -3.99 22.63 24.28
C ILE A 507 -4.17 23.20 22.87
N THR A 508 -3.19 23.01 21.98
CA THR A 508 -3.28 23.45 20.58
C THR A 508 -4.49 22.82 19.87
N MET A 509 -4.73 21.53 20.07
CA MET A 509 -5.89 20.83 19.48
C MET A 509 -7.22 21.34 20.04
N GLU A 510 -7.26 21.71 21.32
CA GLU A 510 -8.47 22.28 21.94
C GLU A 510 -8.78 23.69 21.39
N VAL A 511 -7.74 24.53 21.25
CA VAL A 511 -7.89 25.91 20.75
C VAL A 511 -8.21 25.94 19.26
N ILE A 512 -7.35 25.31 18.46
CA ILE A 512 -7.40 25.40 16.99
C ILE A 512 -8.40 24.39 16.40
N GLY A 513 -8.74 23.33 17.15
CA GLY A 513 -9.65 22.28 16.71
C GLY A 513 -11.05 22.80 16.36
N TYR A 514 -11.48 23.92 16.94
CA TYR A 514 -12.79 24.54 16.67
C TYR A 514 -12.68 25.87 15.88
N GLU A 515 -11.51 26.12 15.26
CA GLU A 515 -11.34 27.22 14.32
C GLU A 515 -11.88 26.82 12.94
N HIS A 516 -13.11 27.25 12.68
CA HIS A 516 -13.74 27.18 11.36
C HIS A 516 -13.19 28.27 10.42
N ASN A 517 -13.62 28.25 9.16
CA ASN A 517 -13.14 29.14 8.10
C ASN A 517 -13.06 30.62 8.48
N ASN A 518 -14.12 31.17 9.10
CA ASN A 518 -14.18 32.57 9.49
C ASN A 518 -13.10 32.94 10.52
N LYS A 519 -12.94 32.15 11.58
CA LYS A 519 -11.92 32.36 12.62
C LYS A 519 -10.50 32.24 12.03
N PHE A 520 -10.27 31.22 11.20
CA PHE A 520 -9.00 31.05 10.51
C PHE A 520 -8.69 32.23 9.58
N ASN A 521 -9.66 32.67 8.76
CA ASN A 521 -9.49 33.81 7.85
C ASN A 521 -9.22 35.11 8.62
N GLN A 522 -9.92 35.34 9.74
CA GLN A 522 -9.68 36.48 10.62
C GLN A 522 -8.26 36.47 11.20
N ALA A 523 -7.80 35.32 11.70
CA ALA A 523 -6.44 35.17 12.22
C ALA A 523 -5.37 35.37 11.13
N LEU A 524 -5.61 34.83 9.92
CA LEU A 524 -4.74 35.05 8.77
C LEU A 524 -4.68 36.53 8.37
N GLU A 525 -5.82 37.21 8.31
CA GLU A 525 -5.88 38.64 7.99
C GLU A 525 -5.24 39.53 9.05
N GLN A 526 -5.32 39.16 10.34
CA GLN A 526 -4.60 39.84 11.41
C GLN A 526 -3.09 39.76 11.18
N TRP A 527 -2.56 38.54 10.99
CA TRP A 527 -1.14 38.35 10.70
C TRP A 527 -0.70 38.98 9.39
N ARG A 528 -1.52 38.90 8.33
CA ARG A 528 -1.24 39.57 7.05
C ARG A 528 -1.13 41.09 7.24
N LYS A 529 -2.07 41.73 7.92
CA LYS A 529 -2.05 43.18 8.14
C LYS A 529 -0.86 43.62 8.99
N GLN A 530 -0.48 42.81 9.98
CA GLN A 530 0.67 43.08 10.84
C GLN A 530 1.99 42.92 10.07
N LEU A 531 2.20 41.79 9.40
CA LEU A 531 3.48 41.49 8.75
C LEU A 531 3.63 42.15 7.37
N LEU A 532 2.51 42.39 6.67
CA LEU A 532 2.46 42.87 5.29
C LEU A 532 1.51 44.10 5.15
N PRO A 533 1.80 45.23 5.80
CA PRO A 533 0.85 46.35 5.92
C PRO A 533 0.61 47.15 4.62
N ALA A 534 1.52 47.07 3.64
CA ALA A 534 1.43 47.86 2.42
C ALA A 534 0.42 47.30 1.40
N LYS A 535 -0.15 48.18 0.56
CA LYS A 535 -0.94 47.77 -0.60
C LYS A 535 -0.01 47.33 -1.74
N GLY A 536 -0.32 46.21 -2.39
CA GLY A 536 0.44 45.69 -3.54
C GLY A 536 1.59 44.78 -3.12
N SER A 537 2.74 45.34 -2.73
CA SER A 537 3.91 44.56 -2.31
C SER A 537 4.67 45.22 -1.16
N VAL A 538 5.29 44.39 -0.33
CA VAL A 538 6.19 44.81 0.75
C VAL A 538 7.59 44.33 0.39
N CYS A 539 8.55 45.23 0.38
CA CYS A 539 9.96 44.88 0.31
C CYS A 539 10.55 44.86 1.72
N ILE A 540 11.21 43.77 2.07
CA ILE A 540 11.99 43.65 3.31
C ILE A 540 13.44 43.35 2.95
N GLU A 541 14.38 43.87 3.73
CA GLU A 541 15.80 43.58 3.59
C GLU A 541 16.33 42.87 4.84
N TYR A 542 17.33 42.01 4.63
CA TYR A 542 18.03 41.34 5.71
C TYR A 542 19.55 41.60 5.62
N PRO A 543 20.20 42.01 6.71
CA PRO A 543 19.62 42.46 7.98
C PRO A 543 18.73 43.71 7.80
N PRO A 544 17.80 44.00 8.73
CA PRO A 544 16.88 45.11 8.54
C PRO A 544 17.57 46.47 8.70
N ASN A 545 17.28 47.40 7.78
CA ASN A 545 17.74 48.80 7.76
C ASN A 545 19.27 48.96 7.63
N CYS A 546 19.92 48.12 6.83
CA CYS A 546 21.37 48.16 6.60
C CYS A 546 21.77 48.37 5.13
N GLY A 547 20.80 48.52 4.21
CA GLY A 547 21.08 48.73 2.79
C GLY A 547 21.63 47.48 2.07
N SER A 548 21.40 46.30 2.63
CA SER A 548 21.81 45.01 2.08
C SER A 548 21.20 44.72 0.69
N THR A 549 21.93 43.95 -0.13
CA THR A 549 21.43 43.42 -1.41
C THR A 549 20.44 42.27 -1.21
N PHE A 550 20.37 41.68 -0.01
CA PHE A 550 19.45 40.59 0.31
C PHE A 550 18.04 41.12 0.59
N ARG A 551 17.29 41.35 -0.49
CA ARG A 551 15.91 41.86 -0.45
C ARG A 551 14.90 40.78 -0.80
N PHE A 552 13.80 40.77 -0.08
CA PHE A 552 12.63 39.95 -0.37
C PHE A 552 11.47 40.86 -0.76
N LYS A 553 10.79 40.53 -1.85
CA LYS A 553 9.59 41.26 -2.30
C LYS A 553 8.39 40.35 -2.15
N ILE A 554 7.45 40.72 -1.29
CA ILE A 554 6.27 39.89 -0.96
C ILE A 554 5.02 40.60 -1.46
N ARG A 555 4.20 39.93 -2.27
CA ARG A 555 2.88 40.44 -2.66
C ARG A 555 1.92 40.30 -1.49
N THR A 556 1.16 41.36 -1.19
CA THR A 556 0.30 41.39 0.01
C THR A 556 -1.09 40.81 -0.21
N ALA A 557 -1.45 40.51 -1.46
CA ALA A 557 -2.66 39.80 -1.81
C ALA A 557 -2.40 38.28 -1.80
N PRO A 558 -3.24 37.48 -1.12
CA PRO A 558 -3.14 36.03 -1.18
C PRO A 558 -3.62 35.49 -2.52
N LEU A 559 -3.21 34.27 -2.87
CA LEU A 559 -3.68 33.60 -4.08
C LEU A 559 -5.13 33.14 -3.94
N PHE A 560 -5.87 33.26 -5.04
CA PHE A 560 -7.18 32.65 -5.21
C PHE A 560 -7.13 31.55 -6.27
N ALA A 561 -7.93 30.50 -6.04
CA ALA A 561 -8.22 29.49 -7.05
C ALA A 561 -9.67 29.61 -7.51
N GLN A 562 -9.85 29.57 -8.83
CA GLN A 562 -11.15 29.45 -9.47
C GLN A 562 -11.50 27.98 -9.64
N ILE A 563 -12.69 27.59 -9.16
CA ILE A 563 -13.17 26.21 -9.25
C ILE A 563 -14.29 26.15 -10.29
N GLY A 564 -14.06 25.36 -11.33
CA GLY A 564 -15.03 25.09 -12.38
C GLY A 564 -15.82 23.79 -12.15
N LEU A 565 -17.05 23.73 -12.65
CA LEU A 565 -17.84 22.50 -12.67
C LEU A 565 -18.61 22.40 -13.98
N GLN A 566 -18.50 21.27 -14.68
CA GLN A 566 -19.32 20.98 -15.85
C GLN A 566 -20.74 20.57 -15.42
N SER A 567 -21.56 21.55 -15.04
CA SER A 567 -22.95 21.35 -14.64
C SER A 567 -23.83 22.48 -15.20
N ARG A 568 -25.15 22.26 -15.24
CA ARG A 568 -26.16 23.28 -15.58
C ARG A 568 -26.30 24.39 -14.52
N ASN A 569 -25.50 24.35 -13.46
CA ASN A 569 -25.49 25.40 -12.43
C ASN A 569 -25.12 26.75 -13.05
N LYS A 570 -25.79 27.83 -12.59
CA LYS A 570 -25.46 29.18 -13.02
C LYS A 570 -24.04 29.53 -12.55
N PRO A 571 -23.15 29.97 -13.46
CA PRO A 571 -21.82 30.41 -13.06
C PRO A 571 -21.90 31.62 -12.13
N ILE A 572 -20.95 31.72 -11.21
CA ILE A 572 -20.80 32.90 -10.36
C ILE A 572 -20.06 34.00 -11.12
N PRO A 573 -20.51 35.26 -11.06
CA PRO A 573 -19.77 36.38 -11.64
C PRO A 573 -18.49 36.64 -10.84
N VAL A 574 -17.36 36.75 -11.53
CA VAL A 574 -16.06 37.06 -10.92
C VAL A 574 -15.78 38.56 -11.06
N ASP A 575 -15.61 39.25 -9.92
CA ASP A 575 -15.27 40.68 -9.87
C ASP A 575 -13.91 40.94 -10.53
N GLU A 576 -13.86 41.91 -11.46
CA GLU A 576 -12.64 42.33 -12.17
C GLU A 576 -11.49 42.70 -11.21
N ARG A 577 -11.79 43.17 -9.99
CA ARG A 577 -10.79 43.50 -8.96
C ARG A 577 -10.07 42.27 -8.39
N ILE A 578 -10.71 41.10 -8.42
CA ILE A 578 -10.18 39.84 -7.88
C ILE A 578 -9.48 39.04 -8.97
N ARG A 579 -9.82 39.23 -10.25
CA ARG A 579 -9.19 38.51 -11.37
C ARG A 579 -7.65 38.53 -11.37
N PRO A 580 -6.95 39.63 -11.04
CA PRO A 580 -5.49 39.64 -11.01
C PRO A 580 -4.87 38.70 -9.97
N VAL A 581 -5.61 38.37 -8.89
CA VAL A 581 -5.15 37.51 -7.79
C VAL A 581 -5.62 36.06 -7.93
N ILE A 582 -6.49 35.76 -8.90
CA ILE A 582 -6.81 34.40 -9.32
C ILE A 582 -5.63 33.88 -10.13
N LYS A 583 -4.78 33.08 -9.47
CA LYS A 583 -3.56 32.50 -10.08
C LYS A 583 -3.65 31.00 -10.26
N GLN A 584 -4.72 30.38 -9.77
CA GLN A 584 -4.89 28.93 -9.78
C GLN A 584 -6.23 28.56 -10.41
N GLN A 585 -6.20 27.44 -11.13
CA GLN A 585 -7.36 26.84 -11.78
C GLN A 585 -7.63 25.49 -11.14
N GLY A 586 -8.90 25.17 -10.97
CA GLY A 586 -9.35 23.96 -10.35
C GLY A 586 -10.74 23.57 -10.83
N ILE A 587 -11.15 22.38 -10.41
CA ILE A 587 -12.42 21.77 -10.78
C ILE A 587 -13.03 21.07 -9.59
N GLU A 588 -14.32 20.79 -9.68
CA GLU A 588 -15.03 19.98 -8.71
C GLU A 588 -15.44 18.64 -9.31
N ILE A 589 -14.99 17.56 -8.66
CA ILE A 589 -15.34 16.19 -9.03
C ILE A 589 -16.61 15.80 -8.25
N PRO A 590 -17.63 15.22 -8.91
CA PRO A 590 -18.84 14.76 -8.25
C PRO A 590 -18.55 13.66 -7.22
N GLU A 591 -19.39 13.60 -6.19
CA GLU A 591 -19.24 12.60 -5.12
C GLU A 591 -19.42 11.17 -5.68
N PRO A 592 -18.47 10.24 -5.45
CA PRO A 592 -18.55 8.89 -6.00
C PRO A 592 -19.75 8.09 -5.48
N ASN A 593 -20.41 7.35 -6.37
CA ASN A 593 -21.50 6.44 -6.03
C ASN A 593 -20.99 5.08 -5.56
N LEU A 594 -21.72 4.49 -4.61
CA LEU A 594 -21.54 3.11 -4.16
C LEU A 594 -22.70 2.26 -4.70
N LEU A 595 -22.43 0.98 -4.92
CA LEU A 595 -23.39 -0.01 -5.37
C LEU A 595 -23.86 -0.89 -4.21
N PHE A 596 -25.17 -1.05 -4.16
CA PHE A 596 -25.91 -1.89 -3.22
C PHE A 596 -26.81 -2.83 -4.00
N ALA A 597 -27.18 -3.98 -3.43
CA ALA A 597 -28.24 -4.79 -4.02
C ALA A 597 -29.59 -4.11 -3.73
N ASP A 598 -30.52 -4.19 -4.68
CA ASP A 598 -31.90 -3.78 -4.44
C ASP A 598 -32.58 -4.74 -3.44
N ARG A 599 -33.80 -4.41 -3.00
CA ARG A 599 -34.52 -5.24 -2.02
C ARG A 599 -34.89 -6.62 -2.56
N SER A 600 -35.01 -6.78 -3.88
CA SER A 600 -35.24 -8.09 -4.51
C SER A 600 -33.96 -8.93 -4.62
N GLY A 601 -32.78 -8.29 -4.54
CA GLY A 601 -31.48 -8.91 -4.73
C GLY A 601 -31.15 -9.29 -6.18
N MET A 602 -31.92 -8.77 -7.15
CA MET A 602 -31.75 -9.04 -8.58
C MET A 602 -30.97 -7.94 -9.31
N GLN A 603 -31.01 -6.70 -8.79
CA GLN A 603 -30.38 -5.55 -9.43
C GLN A 603 -29.49 -4.79 -8.44
N TYR A 604 -28.69 -3.86 -8.98
CA TYR A 604 -27.87 -2.97 -8.16
C TYR A 604 -28.37 -1.53 -8.26
N VAL A 605 -28.35 -0.85 -7.13
CA VAL A 605 -28.76 0.55 -6.98
C VAL A 605 -27.58 1.40 -6.51
N ARG A 606 -27.58 2.67 -6.92
CA ARG A 606 -26.50 3.63 -6.66
C ARG A 606 -26.90 4.58 -5.53
N ASP A 607 -26.03 4.73 -4.55
CA ASP A 607 -26.15 5.76 -3.54
C ASP A 607 -24.76 6.26 -3.11
N PRO A 608 -24.49 7.58 -3.06
CA PRO A 608 -23.22 8.08 -2.56
C PRO A 608 -23.07 7.93 -1.04
N HIS A 609 -24.13 7.71 -0.27
CA HIS A 609 -24.08 7.63 1.19
C HIS A 609 -24.11 6.17 1.66
N PRO A 610 -23.06 5.67 2.36
CA PRO A 610 -22.96 4.26 2.77
C PRO A 610 -24.16 3.75 3.57
N LEU A 611 -24.47 4.43 4.68
CA LEU A 611 -25.52 3.98 5.61
C LEU A 611 -26.93 4.07 4.99
N ARG A 612 -27.25 5.18 4.31
CA ARG A 612 -28.52 5.34 3.58
C ARG A 612 -28.68 4.27 2.51
N GLY A 613 -27.62 3.98 1.75
CA GLY A 613 -27.60 2.91 0.75
C GLY A 613 -27.98 1.56 1.36
N LEU A 614 -27.41 1.21 2.52
CA LEU A 614 -27.75 -0.02 3.25
C LEU A 614 -29.19 0.01 3.80
N GLN A 615 -29.61 1.09 4.48
CA GLN A 615 -30.93 1.17 5.11
C GLN A 615 -32.07 1.13 4.08
N MET A 616 -31.92 1.83 2.96
CA MET A 616 -32.94 1.87 1.91
C MET A 616 -32.96 0.57 1.09
N ASN A 617 -31.81 -0.11 0.98
CA ASN A 617 -31.61 -1.26 0.09
C ASN A 617 -31.04 -2.47 0.84
N ARG A 618 -30.07 -3.19 0.25
CA ARG A 618 -29.40 -4.36 0.82
C ARG A 618 -27.90 -4.32 0.52
N PRO A 619 -27.07 -5.00 1.33
CA PRO A 619 -25.65 -5.15 1.01
C PRO A 619 -25.41 -5.67 -0.40
N PHE A 620 -24.27 -5.31 -0.99
CA PHE A 620 -23.89 -5.75 -2.34
C PHE A 620 -23.94 -7.27 -2.53
N ASP A 621 -23.60 -8.05 -1.51
CA ASP A 621 -23.61 -9.52 -1.58
C ASP A 621 -24.93 -10.20 -1.15
N PHE A 622 -26.03 -9.46 -1.02
CA PHE A 622 -27.30 -9.98 -0.49
C PHE A 622 -27.85 -11.20 -1.26
N SER A 623 -27.51 -11.36 -2.53
CA SER A 623 -27.82 -12.56 -3.33
C SER A 623 -27.31 -13.85 -2.68
N LEU A 624 -26.21 -13.80 -1.92
CA LEU A 624 -25.68 -14.95 -1.17
C LEU A 624 -26.61 -15.37 -0.04
N THR A 625 -27.25 -14.41 0.64
CA THR A 625 -28.22 -14.70 1.68
C THR A 625 -29.50 -15.27 1.08
N LEU A 626 -30.02 -14.63 0.02
CA LEU A 626 -31.26 -15.06 -0.65
C LEU A 626 -31.19 -16.49 -1.19
N LYS A 627 -30.02 -16.91 -1.69
CA LYS A 627 -29.80 -18.26 -2.23
C LYS A 627 -29.40 -19.29 -1.17
N GLY A 628 -29.34 -18.91 0.11
CA GLY A 628 -28.95 -19.81 1.19
C GLY A 628 -27.47 -20.18 1.21
N LEU A 629 -26.62 -19.52 0.42
CA LEU A 629 -25.17 -19.77 0.39
C LEU A 629 -24.45 -19.18 1.62
N ALA A 630 -24.99 -18.10 2.18
CA ALA A 630 -24.49 -17.49 3.41
C ALA A 630 -25.68 -16.93 4.23
N PRO A 631 -26.48 -17.80 4.86
CA PRO A 631 -27.78 -17.44 5.41
C PRO A 631 -27.72 -16.69 6.75
N MET A 632 -26.59 -16.77 7.48
CA MET A 632 -26.43 -16.15 8.79
C MET A 632 -24.97 -15.82 9.10
N ILE A 633 -24.75 -14.97 10.11
CA ILE A 633 -23.43 -14.69 10.69
C ILE A 633 -23.42 -15.22 12.12
N ARG A 634 -22.36 -15.91 12.51
CA ARG A 634 -22.18 -16.52 13.83
C ARG A 634 -21.02 -15.86 14.55
N LEU A 635 -21.26 -15.38 15.75
CA LEU A 635 -20.27 -14.72 16.58
C LEU A 635 -19.71 -15.70 17.63
N GLY A 636 -18.41 -15.68 17.84
CA GLY A 636 -17.78 -16.20 19.05
C GLY A 636 -17.45 -15.04 19.97
N VAL A 637 -17.47 -15.22 21.28
CA VAL A 637 -17.16 -14.15 22.24
C VAL A 637 -16.08 -14.58 23.22
N VAL A 638 -15.09 -13.72 23.40
CA VAL A 638 -14.07 -13.84 24.44
C VAL A 638 -14.14 -12.61 25.33
N SER A 639 -14.40 -12.82 26.63
CA SER A 639 -14.48 -11.74 27.61
C SER A 639 -13.91 -12.19 28.96
N PRO A 640 -13.47 -11.27 29.82
CA PRO A 640 -13.27 -11.59 31.22
C PRO A 640 -14.60 -11.93 31.90
N GLU A 641 -14.52 -12.62 33.04
CA GLU A 641 -15.70 -13.09 33.79
C GLU A 641 -16.56 -11.93 34.31
N LYS A 642 -15.92 -10.88 34.85
CA LYS A 642 -16.58 -9.73 35.48
C LYS A 642 -17.52 -8.99 34.52
N GLU A 643 -17.16 -8.90 33.23
CA GLU A 643 -17.94 -8.18 32.22
C GLU A 643 -18.84 -9.07 31.37
N ALA A 644 -18.78 -10.40 31.51
CA ALA A 644 -19.49 -11.33 30.64
C ALA A 644 -21.00 -11.07 30.62
N HIS A 645 -21.62 -10.85 31.79
CA HIS A 645 -23.05 -10.57 31.88
C HIS A 645 -23.44 -9.23 31.25
N THR A 646 -22.72 -8.16 31.58
CA THR A 646 -22.96 -6.82 31.03
C THR A 646 -22.76 -6.78 29.52
N LEU A 647 -21.74 -7.46 29.01
CA LEU A 647 -21.48 -7.58 27.58
C LEU A 647 -22.61 -8.33 26.87
N ASN A 648 -23.08 -9.46 27.43
CA ASN A 648 -24.21 -10.20 26.87
C ASN A 648 -25.47 -9.33 26.78
N GLN A 649 -25.81 -8.61 27.86
CA GLN A 649 -26.95 -7.67 27.85
C GLN A 649 -26.80 -6.58 26.78
N TYR A 650 -25.59 -6.08 26.58
CA TYR A 650 -25.31 -5.10 25.54
C TYR A 650 -25.47 -5.69 24.14
N LEU A 651 -24.86 -6.85 23.87
CA LEU A 651 -24.89 -7.49 22.55
C LEU A 651 -26.31 -7.90 22.11
N ARG A 652 -27.21 -8.20 23.05
CA ARG A 652 -28.64 -8.43 22.79
C ARG A 652 -29.38 -7.22 22.22
N GLN A 653 -28.80 -6.02 22.31
CA GLN A 653 -29.35 -4.81 21.71
C GLN A 653 -29.05 -4.70 20.20
N SER A 654 -28.32 -5.65 19.60
CA SER A 654 -27.96 -5.64 18.18
C SER A 654 -29.15 -5.53 17.22
N GLY A 655 -30.32 -6.03 17.61
CA GLY A 655 -31.58 -5.94 16.86
C GLY A 655 -32.42 -4.69 17.17
N GLN A 656 -32.01 -3.83 18.10
CA GLN A 656 -32.78 -2.67 18.51
C GLN A 656 -32.54 -1.47 17.58
N VAL A 657 -33.52 -0.57 17.55
CA VAL A 657 -33.41 0.70 16.84
C VAL A 657 -32.65 1.70 17.70
N HIS A 658 -31.61 2.31 17.16
CA HIS A 658 -30.84 3.37 17.82
C HIS A 658 -30.87 4.66 17.02
N GLN A 659 -31.32 5.75 17.65
CA GLN A 659 -31.43 7.05 17.01
C GLN A 659 -30.16 7.89 17.20
N PRO A 660 -29.77 8.71 16.20
CA PRO A 660 -28.66 9.62 16.32
C PRO A 660 -28.97 10.74 17.32
N ASN A 661 -27.96 11.15 18.08
CA ASN A 661 -28.08 12.32 18.93
C ASN A 661 -28.19 13.60 18.09
N LYS A 662 -28.57 14.73 18.71
CA LYS A 662 -28.75 16.03 18.02
C LYS A 662 -27.51 16.48 17.23
N THR A 663 -26.31 16.12 17.65
CA THR A 663 -25.05 16.60 17.05
C THR A 663 -24.64 15.83 15.79
N GLU A 664 -25.32 14.72 15.46
CA GLU A 664 -24.89 13.80 14.41
C GLU A 664 -25.94 13.60 13.30
N LYS A 665 -27.12 14.23 13.43
CA LYS A 665 -28.24 14.15 12.49
C LYS A 665 -27.95 14.65 11.07
N ASP A 666 -26.85 15.38 10.89
CA ASP A 666 -26.41 15.81 9.56
C ASP A 666 -25.83 14.66 8.72
N TYR A 667 -25.42 13.55 9.36
CA TYR A 667 -24.89 12.37 8.68
C TYR A 667 -25.52 11.06 9.11
N LEU A 668 -25.66 10.84 10.42
CA LEU A 668 -26.20 9.58 10.91
C LEU A 668 -27.69 9.49 10.67
N ILE A 669 -28.10 8.30 10.24
CA ILE A 669 -29.48 7.85 10.15
C ILE A 669 -29.77 6.85 11.27
N ASP A 670 -31.04 6.63 11.59
CA ASP A 670 -31.46 5.63 12.55
C ASP A 670 -30.87 4.26 12.20
N TYR A 671 -30.19 3.64 13.15
CA TYR A 671 -29.77 2.25 13.02
C TYR A 671 -31.00 1.36 13.23
N PRO A 672 -31.41 0.55 12.23
CA PRO A 672 -32.68 -0.18 12.29
C PRO A 672 -32.57 -1.59 12.91
N GLY A 673 -31.43 -1.94 13.50
CA GLY A 673 -31.10 -3.32 13.90
C GLY A 673 -30.32 -4.08 12.83
N PHE A 674 -29.50 -5.06 13.26
CA PHE A 674 -28.49 -5.71 12.41
C PHE A 674 -29.10 -6.38 11.18
N GLN A 675 -30.11 -7.22 11.40
CA GLN A 675 -30.77 -7.98 10.33
C GLN A 675 -31.51 -7.07 9.36
N THR A 676 -32.15 -6.01 9.85
CA THR A 676 -32.86 -5.04 9.00
C THR A 676 -31.89 -4.24 8.13
N ALA A 677 -30.75 -3.83 8.70
CA ALA A 677 -29.73 -3.05 8.00
C ALA A 677 -28.94 -3.86 6.97
N LEU A 678 -28.60 -5.12 7.30
CA LEU A 678 -27.65 -5.93 6.54
C LEU A 678 -28.31 -7.12 5.82
N GLY A 679 -29.62 -7.30 5.97
CA GLY A 679 -30.37 -8.36 5.29
C GLY A 679 -29.95 -9.78 5.69
N VAL A 680 -29.24 -9.95 6.81
CA VAL A 680 -28.79 -11.27 7.29
C VAL A 680 -28.88 -11.31 8.82
N PRO A 681 -29.39 -12.40 9.43
CA PRO A 681 -29.40 -12.55 10.88
C PRO A 681 -27.97 -12.72 11.43
N ILE A 682 -27.79 -12.31 12.69
CA ILE A 682 -26.59 -12.56 13.48
C ILE A 682 -26.94 -13.40 14.70
N GLU A 683 -26.19 -14.48 14.90
CA GLU A 683 -26.26 -15.36 16.06
C GLU A 683 -25.17 -14.95 17.06
N ILE A 684 -25.61 -14.59 18.27
CA ILE A 684 -24.75 -14.12 19.35
C ILE A 684 -24.90 -15.10 20.51
N PRO A 685 -23.80 -15.72 20.98
CA PRO A 685 -23.84 -16.67 22.06
C PRO A 685 -24.10 -15.98 23.39
N SER A 686 -24.63 -16.75 24.34
CA SER A 686 -24.70 -16.40 25.75
C SER A 686 -23.44 -16.89 26.50
N PRO A 687 -23.15 -16.36 27.71
CA PRO A 687 -21.99 -16.78 28.50
C PRO A 687 -21.96 -18.26 28.88
N THR A 688 -23.07 -18.99 28.74
CA THR A 688 -23.16 -20.44 28.99
C THR A 688 -22.94 -21.30 27.75
N ASP A 689 -22.93 -20.69 26.56
CA ASP A 689 -22.78 -21.41 25.30
C ASP A 689 -21.31 -21.68 24.99
N ALA A 690 -21.02 -22.76 24.25
CA ALA A 690 -19.66 -23.17 23.94
C ALA A 690 -18.91 -22.16 23.04
N ALA A 691 -19.65 -21.32 22.30
CA ALA A 691 -19.10 -20.20 21.53
C ALA A 691 -18.74 -18.96 22.38
N TRP A 692 -18.87 -19.01 23.71
CA TRP A 692 -18.38 -17.98 24.64
C TRP A 692 -17.28 -18.53 25.56
N ALA A 693 -16.09 -17.94 25.52
CA ALA A 693 -15.01 -18.27 26.45
C ALA A 693 -14.72 -17.15 27.44
N ILE A 694 -14.59 -17.53 28.70
CA ILE A 694 -14.07 -16.64 29.74
C ILE A 694 -12.54 -16.60 29.63
N CYS A 695 -12.00 -15.40 29.41
CA CYS A 695 -10.56 -15.14 29.50
C CYS A 695 -10.19 -14.88 30.97
N PRO A 696 -9.32 -15.70 31.58
CA PRO A 696 -8.84 -15.46 32.94
C PRO A 696 -8.10 -14.13 33.07
N GLU A 697 -8.00 -13.63 34.31
CA GLU A 697 -7.07 -12.54 34.65
C GLU A 697 -5.62 -13.07 34.72
N PRO A 698 -4.61 -12.24 34.42
CA PRO A 698 -3.21 -12.60 34.65
C PRO A 698 -2.92 -12.76 36.14
N ARG A 699 -1.91 -13.58 36.49
CA ARG A 699 -1.63 -13.92 37.89
C ARG A 699 -1.07 -12.72 38.68
N GLU A 700 -1.73 -12.37 39.78
CA GLU A 700 -1.23 -11.37 40.74
C GLU A 700 0.03 -11.90 41.44
N GLY A 701 1.21 -11.39 41.08
CA GLY A 701 2.48 -11.78 41.71
C GLY A 701 3.74 -11.50 40.90
N SER A 702 3.64 -11.19 39.60
CA SER A 702 4.79 -10.85 38.75
C SER A 702 5.06 -9.34 38.80
N SER A 703 6.26 -8.96 39.26
CA SER A 703 6.66 -7.58 39.57
C SER A 703 6.90 -6.68 38.34
N SER A 704 6.56 -7.11 37.12
CA SER A 704 6.85 -6.37 35.89
C SER A 704 5.65 -6.36 34.94
N ALA A 705 5.15 -5.16 34.59
CA ALA A 705 4.02 -4.94 33.67
C ALA A 705 4.20 -5.64 32.30
N ASN A 706 5.44 -5.82 31.84
CA ASN A 706 5.77 -6.46 30.58
C ASN A 706 5.35 -7.95 30.56
N LYS A 707 5.59 -8.70 31.66
CA LYS A 707 5.20 -10.12 31.77
C LYS A 707 3.69 -10.30 31.73
N ASN A 708 2.95 -9.43 32.42
CA ASN A 708 1.49 -9.49 32.44
C ASN A 708 0.89 -9.17 31.06
N SER A 709 1.54 -8.30 30.27
CA SER A 709 1.12 -8.00 28.89
C SER A 709 1.20 -9.23 27.97
N HIS A 710 2.27 -10.01 28.09
CA HIS A 710 2.41 -11.29 27.37
C HIS A 710 1.43 -12.35 27.87
N GLU A 711 1.24 -12.47 29.19
CA GLU A 711 0.31 -13.43 29.78
C GLU A 711 -1.12 -13.19 29.29
N VAL A 712 -1.59 -11.94 29.28
CA VAL A 712 -2.92 -11.58 28.74
C VAL A 712 -3.05 -11.98 27.28
N ALA A 713 -2.00 -11.78 26.48
CA ALA A 713 -2.00 -12.19 25.07
C ALA A 713 -2.10 -13.71 24.89
N GLU A 714 -1.38 -14.48 25.71
CA GLU A 714 -1.48 -15.94 25.72
C GLU A 714 -2.87 -16.42 26.17
N LEU A 715 -3.45 -15.82 27.20
CA LEU A 715 -4.78 -16.17 27.69
C LEU A 715 -5.84 -15.88 26.63
N LEU A 716 -5.78 -14.71 25.99
CA LEU A 716 -6.69 -14.35 24.90
C LEU A 716 -6.59 -15.31 23.72
N THR A 717 -5.37 -15.63 23.27
CA THR A 717 -5.17 -16.54 22.13
C THR A 717 -5.66 -17.95 22.43
N ARG A 718 -5.47 -18.47 23.65
CA ARG A 718 -6.04 -19.76 24.08
C ARG A 718 -7.57 -19.73 24.14
N SER A 719 -8.17 -18.68 24.69
CA SER A 719 -9.63 -18.52 24.74
C SER A 719 -10.25 -18.42 23.33
N ILE A 720 -9.58 -17.73 22.41
CA ILE A 720 -10.00 -17.66 20.99
C ILE A 720 -9.97 -19.06 20.36
N ASP A 721 -8.90 -19.83 20.56
CA ASP A 721 -8.80 -21.19 20.02
C ASP A 721 -9.90 -22.10 20.57
N ALA A 722 -10.24 -21.99 21.86
CA ALA A 722 -11.31 -22.77 22.47
C ALA A 722 -12.68 -22.49 21.80
N VAL A 723 -13.01 -21.21 21.59
CA VAL A 723 -14.24 -20.79 20.91
C VAL A 723 -14.28 -21.28 19.46
N VAL A 724 -13.16 -21.19 18.75
CA VAL A 724 -13.08 -21.63 17.35
C VAL A 724 -13.18 -23.15 17.22
N ALA A 725 -12.56 -23.90 18.14
CA ALA A 725 -12.65 -25.35 18.18
C ALA A 725 -14.07 -25.86 18.47
N ALA A 726 -14.85 -25.12 19.28
CA ALA A 726 -16.20 -25.50 19.66
C ALA A 726 -17.21 -25.37 18.51
N GLU A 727 -17.33 -24.19 17.90
CA GLU A 727 -18.45 -23.91 16.97
C GLU A 727 -18.04 -23.29 15.62
N LYS A 728 -16.75 -23.02 15.38
CA LYS A 728 -16.23 -22.36 14.16
C LYS A 728 -17.04 -21.11 13.78
N PRO A 729 -17.10 -20.10 14.67
CA PRO A 729 -17.80 -18.85 14.37
C PRO A 729 -17.16 -18.12 13.20
N HIS A 730 -17.95 -17.28 12.54
CA HIS A 730 -17.47 -16.46 11.43
C HIS A 730 -16.56 -15.32 11.89
N VAL A 731 -16.82 -14.78 13.09
CA VAL A 731 -16.02 -13.72 13.72
C VAL A 731 -15.94 -13.99 15.22
N VAL A 732 -14.79 -13.74 15.84
CA VAL A 732 -14.62 -13.73 17.29
C VAL A 732 -14.55 -12.30 17.81
N LEU A 733 -15.50 -11.91 18.66
CA LEU A 733 -15.49 -10.65 19.39
C LEU A 733 -14.59 -10.78 20.62
N VAL A 734 -13.55 -9.96 20.69
CA VAL A 734 -12.61 -9.91 21.81
C VAL A 734 -12.90 -8.66 22.63
N PHE A 735 -13.38 -8.85 23.86
CA PHE A 735 -13.71 -7.75 24.76
C PHE A 735 -12.53 -7.39 25.66
N ILE A 736 -12.15 -6.10 25.68
CA ILE A 736 -11.05 -5.58 26.48
C ILE A 736 -11.62 -4.63 27.56
N PRO A 737 -11.41 -4.94 28.85
CA PRO A 737 -11.84 -4.07 29.93
C PRO A 737 -10.89 -2.89 30.13
N ASP A 738 -11.38 -1.79 30.70
CA ASP A 738 -10.59 -0.56 30.90
C ASP A 738 -9.40 -0.80 31.86
N ARG A 739 -9.54 -1.75 32.80
CA ARG A 739 -8.46 -2.15 33.73
C ARG A 739 -7.24 -2.77 33.03
N TRP A 740 -7.39 -3.34 31.83
CA TRP A 740 -6.27 -3.91 31.07
C TRP A 740 -5.48 -2.85 30.28
N SER A 741 -5.83 -1.56 30.40
CA SER A 741 -5.14 -0.46 29.71
C SER A 741 -3.62 -0.44 29.95
N VAL A 742 -3.17 -0.82 31.16
CA VAL A 742 -1.75 -0.88 31.54
C VAL A 742 -0.99 -2.00 30.82
N TRP A 743 -1.68 -3.00 30.27
CA TRP A 743 -1.10 -4.18 29.63
C TRP A 743 -1.23 -4.18 28.10
N ARG A 744 -1.67 -3.06 27.51
CA ARG A 744 -1.91 -2.95 26.07
C ARG A 744 -0.62 -2.81 25.27
N GLU A 745 0.28 -1.97 25.76
CA GLU A 745 1.52 -1.65 25.08
C GLU A 745 2.61 -1.42 26.11
N TYR A 746 3.83 -1.84 25.79
CA TYR A 746 5.03 -1.39 26.49
C TYR A 746 6.18 -1.22 25.49
N VAL A 747 7.13 -0.37 25.86
CA VAL A 747 8.37 -0.14 25.11
C VAL A 747 9.51 -0.09 26.11
N ASP A 748 10.49 -0.97 25.96
CA ASP A 748 11.76 -0.91 26.68
C ASP A 748 12.94 -0.91 25.68
N ASP A 749 14.17 -0.95 26.19
CA ASP A 749 15.39 -0.89 25.37
C ASP A 749 15.57 -2.12 24.45
N GLN A 750 14.88 -3.23 24.74
CA GLN A 750 15.02 -4.50 24.02
C GLN A 750 13.80 -4.82 23.15
N GLU A 751 12.59 -4.44 23.57
CA GLU A 751 11.35 -4.86 22.95
C GLU A 751 10.27 -3.77 22.92
N ARG A 752 9.45 -3.82 21.86
CA ARG A 752 8.16 -3.12 21.79
C ARG A 752 7.03 -4.12 21.61
N PHE A 753 6.04 -4.05 22.50
CA PHE A 753 4.87 -4.90 22.48
C PHE A 753 3.57 -4.10 22.28
N ASP A 754 2.62 -4.71 21.58
CA ASP A 754 1.27 -4.20 21.32
C ASP A 754 0.33 -5.42 21.32
N LEU A 755 -0.56 -5.48 22.31
CA LEU A 755 -1.48 -6.59 22.57
C LEU A 755 -2.42 -6.83 21.39
N HIS A 756 -2.96 -5.74 20.83
CA HIS A 756 -3.87 -5.79 19.70
C HIS A 756 -3.17 -6.39 18.48
N ASP A 757 -2.01 -5.84 18.10
CA ASP A 757 -1.24 -6.31 16.95
C ASP A 757 -0.79 -7.76 17.12
N PHE A 758 -0.42 -8.16 18.34
CA PHE A 758 0.00 -9.54 18.63
C PHE A 758 -1.15 -10.53 18.45
N VAL A 759 -2.30 -10.29 19.10
CA VAL A 759 -3.47 -11.19 19.00
C VAL A 759 -4.01 -11.20 17.58
N LYS A 760 -4.04 -10.05 16.87
CA LYS A 760 -4.39 -9.99 15.45
C LYS A 760 -3.45 -10.83 14.59
N ALA A 761 -2.13 -10.68 14.75
CA ALA A 761 -1.16 -11.46 13.99
C ALA A 761 -1.32 -12.98 14.21
N TYR A 762 -1.62 -13.39 15.45
CA TYR A 762 -1.93 -14.78 15.78
C TYR A 762 -3.18 -15.29 15.04
N CYS A 763 -4.28 -14.55 15.11
CA CYS A 763 -5.55 -14.93 14.49
C CYS A 763 -5.46 -14.96 12.96
N VAL A 764 -4.76 -14.00 12.35
CA VAL A 764 -4.51 -13.95 10.90
C VAL A 764 -3.86 -15.24 10.41
N GLN A 765 -2.82 -15.74 11.10
CA GLN A 765 -2.12 -16.99 10.73
C GLN A 765 -3.07 -18.19 10.67
N LYS A 766 -4.12 -18.18 11.49
CA LYS A 766 -5.12 -19.24 11.57
C LYS A 766 -6.37 -18.97 10.72
N GLY A 767 -6.41 -17.87 9.98
CA GLY A 767 -7.61 -17.46 9.22
C GLY A 767 -8.79 -17.06 10.11
N ILE A 768 -8.57 -16.70 11.38
CA ILE A 768 -9.61 -16.34 12.34
C ILE A 768 -9.87 -14.83 12.25
N ALA A 769 -11.11 -14.44 11.92
CA ALA A 769 -11.52 -13.05 11.91
C ALA A 769 -11.85 -12.57 13.34
N THR A 770 -11.28 -11.43 13.75
CA THR A 770 -11.49 -10.87 15.10
C THR A 770 -11.93 -9.41 15.09
N GLN A 771 -12.84 -9.07 16.00
CA GLN A 771 -13.28 -7.70 16.27
C GLN A 771 -13.03 -7.38 17.76
N PHE A 772 -12.25 -6.33 18.02
CA PHE A 772 -12.04 -5.87 19.40
C PHE A 772 -13.16 -4.91 19.81
N LEU A 773 -13.63 -5.04 21.06
CA LEU A 773 -14.60 -4.14 21.67
C LEU A 773 -14.10 -3.69 23.04
N GLU A 774 -14.11 -2.39 23.27
CA GLU A 774 -13.58 -1.77 24.48
C GLU A 774 -14.70 -1.44 25.47
N GLN A 775 -14.45 -1.61 26.77
CA GLN A 775 -15.47 -1.41 27.81
C GLN A 775 -16.13 -0.02 27.79
N HIS A 776 -15.35 1.06 27.62
CA HIS A 776 -15.91 2.41 27.52
C HIS A 776 -16.93 2.59 26.37
N THR A 777 -16.92 1.71 25.36
CA THR A 777 -17.88 1.73 24.24
C THR A 777 -19.31 1.46 24.70
N LEU A 778 -19.48 0.60 25.72
CA LEU A 778 -20.79 0.23 26.26
C LEU A 778 -21.53 1.44 26.84
N GLY A 779 -20.79 2.39 27.43
CA GLY A 779 -21.31 3.62 28.05
C GLY A 779 -21.38 4.84 27.12
N SER A 780 -21.09 4.69 25.83
CA SER A 780 -21.07 5.81 24.88
C SER A 780 -22.44 6.50 24.77
N THR A 781 -22.45 7.83 24.72
CA THR A 781 -23.67 8.62 24.44
C THR A 781 -24.08 8.60 22.97
N GLN A 782 -23.30 7.96 22.10
CA GLN A 782 -23.45 7.91 20.65
C GLN A 782 -23.77 6.48 20.16
N GLN A 783 -24.70 5.79 20.82
CA GLN A 783 -25.00 4.37 20.55
C GLN A 783 -25.40 4.09 19.09
N CYS A 784 -26.09 5.01 18.42
CA CYS A 784 -26.41 4.86 17.00
C CYS A 784 -25.15 4.73 16.11
N ARG A 785 -24.12 5.56 16.35
CA ARG A 785 -22.82 5.42 15.66
C ARG A 785 -22.17 4.08 16.00
N VAL A 786 -22.09 3.76 17.29
CA VAL A 786 -21.43 2.53 17.77
C VAL A 786 -22.02 1.31 17.06
N TRP A 787 -23.34 1.18 17.04
CA TRP A 787 -24.01 0.04 16.43
C TRP A 787 -23.89 -0.03 14.91
N TRP A 788 -23.94 1.11 14.20
CA TRP A 788 -23.65 1.12 12.78
C TRP A 788 -22.23 0.61 12.47
N TRP A 789 -21.22 1.09 13.20
CA TRP A 789 -19.81 0.79 12.93
C TRP A 789 -19.51 -0.66 13.31
N LEU A 790 -19.96 -1.09 14.49
CA LEU A 790 -19.80 -2.47 14.95
C LEU A 790 -20.48 -3.44 13.97
N SER A 791 -21.68 -3.13 13.48
CA SER A 791 -22.40 -4.00 12.54
C SER A 791 -21.69 -4.13 11.20
N ILE A 792 -21.21 -3.02 10.62
CA ILE A 792 -20.46 -3.03 9.35
C ILE A 792 -19.13 -3.79 9.52
N ALA A 793 -18.43 -3.58 10.64
CA ALA A 793 -17.18 -4.27 10.93
C ALA A 793 -17.38 -5.79 11.09
N LEU A 794 -18.38 -6.21 11.88
CA LEU A 794 -18.73 -7.63 12.04
C LEU A 794 -19.14 -8.27 10.71
N TYR A 795 -19.95 -7.57 9.92
CA TYR A 795 -20.39 -8.04 8.61
C TYR A 795 -19.20 -8.27 7.66
N THR A 796 -18.33 -7.28 7.54
CA THR A 796 -17.14 -7.34 6.68
C THR A 796 -16.19 -8.45 7.14
N LYS A 797 -15.95 -8.56 8.45
CA LYS A 797 -15.06 -9.58 9.04
C LYS A 797 -15.61 -10.99 8.92
N ALA A 798 -16.93 -11.15 8.80
CA ALA A 798 -17.58 -12.41 8.40
C ALA A 798 -17.43 -12.73 6.90
N MET A 799 -16.45 -12.13 6.22
CA MET A 799 -16.16 -12.26 4.80
C MET A 799 -17.32 -11.82 3.89
N ARG A 800 -18.15 -10.87 4.34
CA ARG A 800 -19.22 -10.27 3.53
C ARG A 800 -18.77 -8.95 2.89
N VAL A 801 -19.51 -8.50 1.88
CA VAL A 801 -19.23 -7.27 1.13
C VAL A 801 -20.43 -6.32 1.25
N PRO A 802 -20.32 -5.24 2.04
CA PRO A 802 -21.45 -4.37 2.31
C PRO A 802 -21.80 -3.48 1.10
N TRP A 803 -20.79 -2.96 0.40
CA TRP A 803 -20.94 -2.15 -0.81
C TRP A 803 -19.65 -2.16 -1.63
N VAL A 804 -19.74 -1.76 -2.90
CA VAL A 804 -18.59 -1.56 -3.79
C VAL A 804 -18.68 -0.22 -4.54
N LEU A 805 -17.59 0.22 -5.18
CA LEU A 805 -17.62 1.39 -6.07
C LEU A 805 -18.31 1.08 -7.40
N ASP A 806 -19.05 2.05 -7.93
CA ASP A 806 -19.67 1.98 -9.26
C ASP A 806 -18.68 2.29 -10.40
N ALA A 807 -17.70 3.16 -10.16
CA ALA A 807 -17.22 4.08 -11.19
C ALA A 807 -15.71 4.11 -11.47
N LEU A 808 -14.92 3.09 -11.09
CA LEU A 808 -13.54 3.02 -11.59
C LEU A 808 -13.48 2.18 -12.87
N ASP A 809 -12.46 2.45 -13.68
CA ASP A 809 -12.18 1.71 -14.90
C ASP A 809 -11.93 0.22 -14.59
N PRO A 810 -12.75 -0.72 -15.11
CA PRO A 810 -12.62 -2.16 -14.85
C PRO A 810 -11.29 -2.77 -15.30
N ASP A 811 -10.55 -2.07 -16.16
CA ASP A 811 -9.25 -2.48 -16.67
C ASP A 811 -8.06 -1.86 -15.90
N THR A 812 -8.34 -1.14 -14.80
CA THR A 812 -7.31 -0.55 -13.95
C THR A 812 -7.07 -1.36 -12.67
N ALA A 813 -5.81 -1.66 -12.39
CA ALA A 813 -5.32 -2.20 -11.14
C ALA A 813 -4.81 -1.08 -10.23
N PHE A 814 -5.25 -1.04 -8.97
CA PHE A 814 -4.72 -0.08 -7.99
C PHE A 814 -3.83 -0.80 -6.97
N VAL A 815 -2.68 -0.22 -6.65
CA VAL A 815 -1.71 -0.79 -5.72
C VAL A 815 -1.34 0.22 -4.66
N GLY A 816 -1.47 -0.17 -3.39
CA GLY A 816 -0.93 0.56 -2.25
C GLY A 816 0.44 0.03 -1.84
N LEU A 817 1.45 0.89 -1.81
CA LEU A 817 2.77 0.57 -1.25
C LEU A 817 2.91 1.12 0.18
N GLY A 818 3.01 0.20 1.13
CA GLY A 818 3.27 0.49 2.55
C GLY A 818 4.62 -0.06 2.99
N PHE A 819 5.33 0.65 3.87
CA PHE A 819 6.59 0.17 4.44
C PHE A 819 6.56 0.20 5.96
N THR A 820 7.17 -0.80 6.58
CA THR A 820 7.50 -0.78 8.01
C THR A 820 9.02 -0.92 8.18
N VAL A 821 9.56 -0.28 9.20
CA VAL A 821 10.99 -0.29 9.51
C VAL A 821 11.15 -0.70 10.96
N ASP A 822 11.92 -1.74 11.22
CA ASP A 822 12.37 -2.03 12.58
C ASP A 822 13.39 -0.99 13.03
N ARG A 823 12.97 -0.14 13.97
CA ARG A 823 13.76 1.00 14.47
C ARG A 823 14.66 0.64 15.65
N SER A 824 14.51 -0.55 16.23
CA SER A 824 15.36 -1.04 17.32
C SER A 824 16.74 -1.48 16.81
N ALA A 825 16.82 -1.92 15.55
CA ALA A 825 18.06 -2.35 14.92
C ALA A 825 19.07 -1.20 14.74
N ALA A 826 20.35 -1.49 14.97
CA ALA A 826 21.44 -0.56 14.70
C ALA A 826 21.42 -0.08 13.23
N LYS A 827 21.87 1.16 13.00
CA LYS A 827 21.89 1.79 11.67
C LYS A 827 22.61 0.89 10.65
N GLY A 828 21.90 0.49 9.59
CA GLY A 828 22.40 -0.46 8.57
C GLY A 828 21.94 -1.91 8.75
N ARG A 829 21.26 -2.25 9.86
CA ARG A 829 20.61 -3.55 10.10
C ARG A 829 19.08 -3.47 10.12
N HIS A 830 18.52 -2.35 9.67
CA HIS A 830 17.07 -2.16 9.63
C HIS A 830 16.44 -3.17 8.67
N VAL A 831 15.57 -4.04 9.19
CA VAL A 831 14.69 -4.85 8.35
C VAL A 831 13.56 -3.93 7.88
N VAL A 832 13.45 -3.79 6.56
CA VAL A 832 12.36 -3.07 5.91
C VAL A 832 11.46 -4.08 5.25
N LEU A 833 10.18 -4.07 5.61
CA LEU A 833 9.17 -4.81 4.86
C LEU A 833 8.37 -3.85 3.98
N GLY A 834 8.25 -4.19 2.71
CA GLY A 834 7.29 -3.61 1.79
C GLY A 834 6.02 -4.45 1.74
N CYS A 835 4.86 -3.78 1.79
CA CYS A 835 3.56 -4.35 1.51
C CYS A 835 3.07 -3.80 0.17
N SER A 836 2.76 -4.70 -0.77
CA SER A 836 2.06 -4.35 -2.01
C SER A 836 0.64 -4.89 -1.91
N HIS A 837 -0.36 -4.03 -1.74
CA HIS A 837 -1.77 -4.44 -1.64
C HIS A 837 -2.53 -4.04 -2.90
N LEU A 838 -3.08 -5.04 -3.59
CA LEU A 838 -3.82 -4.92 -4.85
C LEU A 838 -5.31 -4.68 -4.60
N TYR A 839 -5.89 -3.80 -5.41
CA TYR A 839 -7.31 -3.47 -5.44
C TYR A 839 -7.85 -3.51 -6.86
N ASN A 840 -9.08 -3.98 -7.01
CA ASN A 840 -9.80 -3.91 -8.27
C ASN A 840 -10.52 -2.55 -8.45
N ALA A 841 -11.14 -2.37 -9.61
CA ALA A 841 -11.93 -1.18 -9.95
C ALA A 841 -13.17 -0.96 -9.06
N ARG A 842 -13.63 -2.00 -8.38
CA ARG A 842 -14.73 -1.90 -7.42
C ARG A 842 -14.26 -1.41 -6.05
N GLY A 843 -12.95 -1.18 -5.89
CA GLY A 843 -12.32 -0.75 -4.64
C GLY A 843 -12.18 -1.89 -3.62
N GLU A 844 -12.37 -3.14 -4.04
CA GLU A 844 -12.21 -4.33 -3.20
C GLU A 844 -10.72 -4.66 -3.10
N GLY A 845 -10.22 -4.88 -1.88
CA GLY A 845 -8.87 -5.39 -1.65
C GLY A 845 -8.81 -6.87 -2.04
N LEU A 846 -7.91 -7.22 -2.95
CA LEU A 846 -7.82 -8.56 -3.53
C LEU A 846 -6.77 -9.40 -2.82
N GLN A 847 -5.51 -9.07 -3.04
CA GLN A 847 -4.37 -9.78 -2.48
C GLN A 847 -3.32 -8.77 -2.08
N PHE A 848 -2.52 -9.12 -1.07
CA PHE A 848 -1.32 -8.39 -0.76
C PHE A 848 -0.13 -9.33 -0.67
N ARG A 849 1.07 -8.78 -0.88
CA ARG A 849 2.32 -9.49 -0.60
C ARG A 849 3.21 -8.65 0.30
N LEU A 850 3.72 -9.30 1.34
CA LEU A 850 4.75 -8.78 2.22
C LEU A 850 6.11 -9.31 1.76
N SER A 851 7.02 -8.40 1.45
CA SER A 851 8.36 -8.75 0.97
C SER A 851 9.41 -7.99 1.78
N LYS A 852 10.48 -8.67 2.14
CA LYS A 852 11.67 -8.01 2.70
C LYS A 852 12.39 -7.24 1.58
N ILE A 853 12.71 -5.99 1.85
CA ILE A 853 13.57 -5.18 0.99
C ILE A 853 15.02 -5.51 1.34
N GLU A 854 15.79 -6.00 0.37
CA GLU A 854 17.15 -6.49 0.62
C GLU A 854 18.14 -5.35 0.80
N ASN A 855 18.04 -4.31 -0.05
CA ASN A 855 18.97 -3.18 -0.08
C ASN A 855 18.22 -1.86 0.15
N PRO A 856 17.60 -1.66 1.33
CA PRO A 856 16.82 -0.46 1.58
C PRO A 856 17.72 0.77 1.72
N ILE A 857 17.32 1.86 1.07
CA ILE A 857 17.91 3.19 1.31
C ILE A 857 17.03 3.90 2.33
N ILE A 858 17.61 4.36 3.45
CA ILE A 858 16.90 5.14 4.47
C ILE A 858 17.25 6.62 4.35
N ILE A 859 16.29 7.45 3.91
CA ILE A 859 16.44 8.91 3.85
C ILE A 859 15.45 9.54 4.82
N GLN A 860 15.93 10.35 5.76
CA GLN A 860 15.09 11.03 6.76
C GLN A 860 14.10 10.10 7.50
N ARG A 861 14.54 8.88 7.84
CA ARG A 861 13.74 7.81 8.48
C ARG A 861 12.69 7.14 7.59
N ASN A 862 12.64 7.46 6.30
CA ASN A 862 11.77 6.80 5.33
C ASN A 862 12.57 5.78 4.50
N PRO A 863 12.03 4.57 4.29
CA PRO A 863 12.65 3.58 3.43
C PRO A 863 12.32 3.79 1.95
N TYR A 864 13.29 3.46 1.10
CA TYR A 864 13.19 3.47 -0.36
C TYR A 864 13.86 2.21 -0.92
N MET A 865 13.42 1.80 -2.12
CA MET A 865 13.96 0.63 -2.81
C MET A 865 15.05 1.05 -3.80
N GLN A 866 16.10 0.23 -3.91
CA GLN A 866 16.99 0.26 -5.07
C GLN A 866 16.32 -0.38 -6.29
N TYR A 867 16.98 -0.30 -7.44
CA TYR A 867 16.48 -0.80 -8.72
C TYR A 867 15.98 -2.25 -8.64
N ASP A 868 16.79 -3.17 -8.11
CA ASP A 868 16.45 -4.60 -8.09
C ASP A 868 15.27 -4.92 -7.15
N ASP A 869 15.23 -4.29 -5.97
CA ASP A 869 14.10 -4.43 -5.05
C ASP A 869 12.81 -3.90 -5.69
N ALA A 870 12.88 -2.75 -6.36
CA ALA A 870 11.75 -2.15 -7.06
C ALA A 870 11.28 -2.99 -8.26
N ARG A 871 12.20 -3.58 -9.03
CA ARG A 871 11.89 -4.51 -10.12
C ARG A 871 11.15 -5.75 -9.62
N ARG A 872 11.65 -6.39 -8.56
CA ARG A 872 10.98 -7.53 -7.92
C ARG A 872 9.57 -7.19 -7.43
N VAL A 873 9.38 -5.99 -6.85
CA VAL A 873 8.05 -5.52 -6.44
C VAL A 873 7.14 -5.34 -7.66
N GLY A 874 7.64 -4.79 -8.77
CA GLY A 874 6.90 -4.70 -10.03
C GLY A 874 6.47 -6.07 -10.57
N GLU A 875 7.39 -7.03 -10.63
CA GLU A 875 7.14 -8.42 -11.06
C GLU A 875 6.12 -9.12 -10.13
N THR A 876 6.21 -8.86 -8.83
CA THR A 876 5.24 -9.34 -7.84
C THR A 876 3.84 -8.78 -8.10
N ILE A 877 3.71 -7.47 -8.31
CA ILE A 877 2.42 -6.83 -8.62
C ILE A 877 1.82 -7.44 -9.89
N ARG A 878 2.65 -7.62 -10.92
CA ARG A 878 2.27 -8.26 -12.18
C ARG A 878 1.72 -9.65 -11.95
N GLN A 879 2.42 -10.47 -11.16
CA GLN A 879 2.01 -11.82 -10.81
C GLN A 879 0.67 -11.81 -10.07
N LEU A 880 0.54 -11.03 -8.99
CA LEU A 880 -0.69 -10.94 -8.18
C LEU A 880 -1.90 -10.56 -9.03
N PHE A 881 -1.74 -9.62 -9.97
CA PHE A 881 -2.84 -9.24 -10.85
C PHE A 881 -3.24 -10.38 -11.80
N PHE A 882 -2.25 -11.02 -12.42
CA PHE A 882 -2.52 -12.12 -13.32
C PHE A 882 -3.20 -13.30 -12.60
N GLU A 883 -2.76 -13.64 -11.39
CA GLU A 883 -3.39 -14.65 -10.56
C GLU A 883 -4.85 -14.29 -10.23
N SER A 884 -5.16 -13.00 -10.04
CA SER A 884 -6.52 -12.52 -9.71
C SER A 884 -7.47 -12.47 -10.90
N GLN A 885 -6.98 -12.08 -12.08
CA GLN A 885 -7.83 -11.72 -13.22
C GLN A 885 -7.59 -12.57 -14.47
N PHE A 886 -6.64 -13.52 -14.45
CA PHE A 886 -6.24 -14.36 -15.60
C PHE A 886 -5.79 -13.57 -16.85
N ARG A 887 -5.47 -12.29 -16.67
CA ARG A 887 -4.94 -11.39 -17.70
C ARG A 887 -4.10 -10.32 -17.02
N LEU A 888 -3.26 -9.64 -17.79
CA LEU A 888 -2.53 -8.48 -17.31
C LEU A 888 -3.42 -7.24 -17.34
N PRO A 889 -3.21 -6.27 -16.43
CA PRO A 889 -3.99 -5.05 -16.44
C PRO A 889 -3.53 -4.16 -17.59
N PRO A 890 -4.46 -3.57 -18.36
CA PRO A 890 -4.11 -2.50 -19.29
C PRO A 890 -3.47 -1.30 -18.58
N ARG A 891 -3.89 -1.00 -17.34
CA ARG A 891 -3.40 0.13 -16.55
C ARG A 891 -3.14 -0.22 -15.09
N VAL A 892 -2.02 0.24 -14.54
CA VAL A 892 -1.66 0.09 -13.12
C VAL A 892 -1.46 1.46 -12.48
N VAL A 893 -2.07 1.69 -11.32
CA VAL A 893 -1.91 2.91 -10.52
C VAL A 893 -1.30 2.55 -9.18
N ILE A 894 -0.11 3.09 -8.88
CA ILE A 894 0.61 2.84 -7.64
C ILE A 894 0.57 4.09 -6.76
N HIS A 895 0.02 3.93 -5.55
CA HIS A 895 -0.02 4.96 -4.51
C HIS A 895 1.07 4.73 -3.46
N LYS A 896 1.81 5.81 -3.15
CA LYS A 896 2.85 5.83 -2.11
C LYS A 896 2.81 7.16 -1.35
N GLN A 897 3.21 7.17 -0.06
CA GLN A 897 3.30 8.42 0.74
C GLN A 897 4.66 9.12 0.63
N THR A 898 5.68 8.45 0.09
CA THR A 898 7.01 9.04 -0.08
C THR A 898 7.28 9.22 -1.57
N PRO A 899 8.17 10.16 -1.95
CA PRO A 899 8.59 10.30 -3.35
C PRO A 899 9.11 8.98 -3.93
N PHE A 900 8.93 8.81 -5.24
CA PHE A 900 9.62 7.75 -5.96
C PHE A 900 11.02 8.24 -6.34
N LEU A 901 12.06 7.51 -5.93
CA LEU A 901 13.44 7.77 -6.38
C LEU A 901 13.62 7.26 -7.81
N ASP A 902 14.65 7.72 -8.51
CA ASP A 902 14.82 7.37 -9.93
C ASP A 902 15.09 5.87 -10.14
N ASP A 903 15.92 5.25 -9.31
CA ASP A 903 16.13 3.79 -9.32
C ASP A 903 14.84 3.02 -9.04
N GLU A 904 14.04 3.52 -8.08
CA GLU A 904 12.77 2.91 -7.71
C GLU A 904 11.74 3.00 -8.85
N LYS A 905 11.62 4.17 -9.50
CA LYS A 905 10.79 4.33 -10.69
C LYS A 905 11.23 3.37 -11.78
N LYS A 906 12.54 3.36 -12.08
CA LYS A 906 13.11 2.54 -13.15
C LYS A 906 12.82 1.05 -12.93
N GLY A 907 13.07 0.56 -11.70
CA GLY A 907 12.80 -0.83 -11.33
C GLY A 907 11.31 -1.18 -11.44
N LEU A 908 10.42 -0.38 -10.87
CA LEU A 908 8.97 -0.62 -10.93
C LEU A 908 8.46 -0.66 -12.38
N LEU A 909 8.88 0.27 -13.23
CA LEU A 909 8.47 0.32 -14.65
C LEU A 909 8.99 -0.89 -15.44
N ASP A 910 10.21 -1.36 -15.15
CA ASP A 910 10.77 -2.53 -15.82
C ASP A 910 10.10 -3.84 -15.36
N GLY A 911 9.82 -3.98 -14.06
CA GLY A 911 9.12 -5.16 -13.52
C GLY A 911 7.66 -5.27 -13.97
N LEU A 912 7.03 -4.14 -14.31
CA LEU A 912 5.68 -4.06 -14.85
C LEU A 912 5.63 -3.98 -16.39
N ALA A 913 6.74 -4.26 -17.07
CA ALA A 913 6.80 -4.24 -18.53
C ALA A 913 5.70 -5.08 -19.20
N GLY A 914 5.13 -4.57 -20.28
CA GLY A 914 3.98 -5.16 -20.96
C GLY A 914 2.61 -4.71 -20.43
N VAL A 915 2.56 -3.96 -19.32
CA VAL A 915 1.39 -3.16 -18.95
C VAL A 915 1.31 -1.93 -19.85
N GLY A 916 0.11 -1.59 -20.33
CA GLY A 916 -0.10 -0.50 -21.28
C GLY A 916 0.14 0.90 -20.71
N ALA A 917 -0.20 1.14 -19.44
CA ALA A 917 -0.01 2.42 -18.75
C ALA A 917 0.28 2.23 -17.26
N ILE A 918 1.24 3.00 -16.72
CA ILE A 918 1.61 2.94 -15.30
C ILE A 918 1.64 4.35 -14.70
N GLU A 919 0.81 4.57 -13.69
CA GLU A 919 0.79 5.80 -12.90
C GLU A 919 1.55 5.59 -11.58
N LEU A 920 2.56 6.42 -11.33
CA LEU A 920 3.27 6.47 -10.06
C LEU A 920 2.88 7.77 -9.33
N ILE A 921 1.95 7.66 -8.37
CA ILE A 921 1.35 8.81 -7.70
C ILE A 921 1.77 8.85 -6.23
N GLU A 922 2.48 9.90 -5.85
CA GLU A 922 2.73 10.24 -4.46
C GLU A 922 1.50 10.97 -3.89
N ILE A 923 1.03 10.59 -2.70
CA ILE A 923 -0.10 11.24 -2.03
C ILE A 923 0.28 11.57 -0.58
N ASN A 924 0.22 12.85 -0.22
CA ASN A 924 0.54 13.37 1.11
C ASN A 924 -0.50 14.37 1.60
N THR A 925 -0.67 14.52 2.91
CA THR A 925 -1.49 15.61 3.47
C THR A 925 -0.64 16.88 3.61
N ASP A 926 -1.10 18.03 3.09
CA ASP A 926 -0.31 19.26 3.20
C ASP A 926 -0.29 19.82 4.63
N ALA A 927 0.92 20.04 5.16
CA ALA A 927 1.11 20.55 6.51
C ALA A 927 0.81 22.06 6.65
N ALA A 928 0.91 22.84 5.56
CA ALA A 928 0.94 24.30 5.56
C ALA A 928 -0.24 24.95 4.83
N LEU A 929 -0.54 24.51 3.61
CA LEU A 929 -1.55 25.11 2.74
C LEU A 929 -2.96 24.88 3.29
N ARG A 930 -3.73 25.96 3.37
CA ARG A 930 -5.15 25.96 3.73
C ARG A 930 -5.89 26.90 2.78
N TYR A 931 -7.13 26.53 2.47
CA TYR A 931 -8.00 27.32 1.62
C TYR A 931 -9.34 27.53 2.29
N VAL A 932 -9.84 28.75 2.20
CA VAL A 932 -11.14 29.18 2.70
C VAL A 932 -12.08 29.32 1.52
N SER A 933 -13.25 28.69 1.60
CA SER A 933 -14.28 28.81 0.56
C SER A 933 -14.93 30.19 0.60
N SER A 934 -15.36 30.72 -0.54
CA SER A 934 -16.07 32.00 -0.66
C SER A 934 -17.52 31.81 -1.09
N VAL A 935 -18.41 32.63 -0.54
CA VAL A 935 -19.83 32.74 -0.91
C VAL A 935 -20.12 34.16 -1.40
N LEU A 936 -21.03 34.29 -2.36
CA LEU A 936 -21.48 35.61 -2.82
C LEU A 936 -22.58 36.12 -1.88
N LYS A 937 -22.33 37.21 -1.16
CA LYS A 937 -23.32 37.94 -0.35
C LYS A 937 -23.38 39.40 -0.79
N ASN A 938 -24.57 39.90 -1.12
CA ASN A 938 -24.79 41.29 -1.54
C ASN A 938 -23.87 41.75 -2.69
N GLY A 939 -23.59 40.86 -3.65
CA GLY A 939 -22.69 41.13 -4.78
C GLY A 939 -21.20 41.19 -4.45
N LYS A 940 -20.79 40.83 -3.22
CA LYS A 940 -19.38 40.73 -2.79
C LYS A 940 -19.06 39.30 -2.35
N PHE A 941 -17.81 38.89 -2.51
CA PHE A 941 -17.32 37.63 -1.97
C PHE A 941 -17.05 37.75 -0.48
N ASP A 942 -17.69 36.90 0.31
CA ASP A 942 -17.53 36.75 1.76
C ASP A 942 -17.07 35.31 2.06
N GLU A 943 -16.54 35.04 3.24
CA GLU A 943 -16.17 33.67 3.63
C GLU A 943 -17.38 32.75 3.82
N ASP A 944 -17.31 31.53 3.28
CA ASP A 944 -18.23 30.47 3.68
C ASP A 944 -17.87 30.00 5.09
N ASN A 945 -18.89 29.77 5.92
CA ASN A 945 -18.73 29.17 7.23
C ASN A 945 -18.32 27.69 7.15
N PHE A 946 -18.51 27.06 5.99
CA PHE A 946 -18.12 25.67 5.72
C PHE A 946 -16.82 25.57 4.94
N PRO A 947 -16.01 24.50 5.18
CA PRO A 947 -14.76 24.31 4.48
C PRO A 947 -14.95 24.09 2.97
N VAL A 948 -13.84 24.04 2.23
CA VAL A 948 -13.84 23.67 0.80
C VAL A 948 -14.59 22.35 0.57
N ARG A 949 -15.32 22.27 -0.55
CA ARG A 949 -16.09 21.07 -0.91
C ARG A 949 -15.17 19.87 -1.08
N ARG A 950 -15.59 18.73 -0.56
CA ARG A 950 -14.94 17.47 -0.92
C ARG A 950 -15.12 17.25 -2.43
N GLY A 951 -14.05 16.81 -3.08
CA GLY A 951 -14.00 16.69 -4.54
C GLY A 951 -13.43 17.90 -5.27
N THR A 952 -13.15 19.01 -4.57
CA THR A 952 -12.39 20.12 -5.17
C THR A 952 -10.96 19.70 -5.47
N VAL A 953 -10.48 20.03 -6.66
CA VAL A 953 -9.13 19.77 -7.16
C VAL A 953 -8.54 21.07 -7.67
N VAL A 954 -7.29 21.38 -7.30
CA VAL A 954 -6.58 22.59 -7.77
C VAL A 954 -5.22 22.20 -8.33
N GLN A 955 -4.93 22.60 -9.55
CA GLN A 955 -3.62 22.37 -10.14
C GLN A 955 -2.58 23.34 -9.54
N LEU A 956 -1.47 22.79 -9.04
CA LEU A 956 -0.34 23.57 -8.54
C LEU A 956 0.77 23.69 -9.58
N GLY A 957 0.94 22.71 -10.45
CA GLY A 957 1.90 22.77 -11.55
C GLY A 957 1.67 21.63 -12.54
N GLY A 958 2.65 21.42 -13.43
CA GLY A 958 2.55 20.35 -14.42
C GLY A 958 2.45 18.96 -13.80
N ARG A 959 3.01 18.70 -12.61
CA ARG A 959 2.99 17.36 -12.00
C ARG A 959 2.48 17.33 -10.58
N GLU A 960 1.90 18.43 -10.11
CA GLU A 960 1.42 18.57 -8.73
C GLU A 960 0.03 19.18 -8.71
N ALA A 961 -0.84 18.64 -7.86
CA ALA A 961 -2.18 19.16 -7.62
C ALA A 961 -2.61 18.96 -6.16
N LEU A 962 -3.61 19.73 -5.74
CA LEU A 962 -4.31 19.58 -4.48
C LEU A 962 -5.63 18.86 -4.71
N VAL A 963 -5.98 17.92 -3.85
CA VAL A 963 -7.27 17.21 -3.85
C VAL A 963 -7.89 17.27 -2.46
N TRP A 964 -9.10 17.83 -2.35
CA TRP A 964 -9.86 17.82 -1.10
C TRP A 964 -10.64 16.52 -0.95
N CYS A 965 -9.99 15.48 -0.42
CA CYS A 965 -10.69 14.29 0.05
C CYS A 965 -11.43 14.54 1.36
N HIS A 966 -10.95 15.46 2.19
CA HIS A 966 -11.64 15.87 3.41
C HIS A 966 -12.19 17.29 3.25
N GLY A 967 -13.51 17.42 3.30
CA GLY A 967 -14.20 18.67 3.00
C GLY A 967 -15.70 18.56 3.26
N VAL A 968 -16.44 19.62 2.93
CA VAL A 968 -17.90 19.64 3.07
C VAL A 968 -18.57 18.82 1.98
N THR A 969 -19.61 18.07 2.34
CA THR A 969 -20.50 17.35 1.42
C THR A 969 -21.96 17.70 1.73
N ASP A 970 -22.88 17.17 0.95
CA ASP A 970 -24.30 17.28 1.23
C ASP A 970 -24.66 16.40 2.44
N ALA A 971 -25.49 16.92 3.34
CA ALA A 971 -25.99 16.18 4.50
C ALA A 971 -27.12 15.21 4.11
N VAL A 972 -27.48 14.30 5.02
CA VAL A 972 -28.67 13.46 4.85
C VAL A 972 -29.95 14.31 4.86
N ILE A 973 -30.00 15.34 5.70
CA ILE A 973 -31.10 16.28 5.76
C ILE A 973 -30.98 17.27 4.59
N LYS A 974 -32.01 17.32 3.75
CA LYS A 974 -32.05 18.20 2.57
C LYS A 974 -31.80 19.66 2.97
N GLY A 975 -30.85 20.30 2.29
CA GLY A 975 -30.47 21.71 2.53
C GLY A 975 -29.42 21.91 3.62
N TRP A 976 -29.04 20.87 4.37
CA TRP A 976 -27.94 20.92 5.33
C TRP A 976 -26.62 20.52 4.67
N LYS A 977 -25.52 20.93 5.29
CA LYS A 977 -24.15 20.58 4.90
C LYS A 977 -23.54 19.65 5.94
N TYR A 978 -22.78 18.65 5.51
CA TYR A 978 -22.05 17.73 6.38
C TYR A 978 -20.54 17.95 6.27
N PHE A 979 -19.86 17.97 7.41
CA PHE A 979 -18.40 17.97 7.49
C PHE A 979 -17.94 17.01 8.59
N GLN A 980 -17.28 15.92 8.19
CA GLN A 980 -16.84 14.87 9.10
C GLN A 980 -15.92 15.41 10.20
N GLY A 981 -16.23 15.07 11.46
CA GLY A 981 -15.49 15.52 12.64
C GLY A 981 -15.72 16.97 13.05
N LYS A 982 -16.33 17.83 12.22
CA LYS A 982 -16.68 19.23 12.51
C LYS A 982 -15.55 20.06 13.13
N ARG A 983 -14.29 19.71 12.84
CA ARG A 983 -13.11 20.25 13.51
C ARG A 983 -12.10 20.76 12.50
N HIS A 984 -11.61 21.97 12.77
CA HIS A 984 -10.53 22.66 12.07
C HIS A 984 -10.77 22.85 10.56
N ILE A 985 -9.93 23.67 9.93
CA ILE A 985 -9.91 23.82 8.47
C ILE A 985 -9.19 22.61 7.84
N PRO A 986 -9.82 21.89 6.89
CA PRO A 986 -9.24 20.66 6.36
C PRO A 986 -7.99 20.96 5.53
N ALA A 987 -7.00 20.08 5.67
CA ALA A 987 -5.82 20.06 4.81
C ALA A 987 -6.16 19.36 3.49
N PRO A 988 -5.77 19.93 2.34
CA PRO A 988 -5.81 19.18 1.08
C PRO A 988 -4.79 18.04 1.09
N LEU A 989 -5.05 17.03 0.27
CA LEU A 989 -4.01 16.11 -0.17
C LEU A 989 -3.21 16.79 -1.28
N VAL A 990 -1.89 16.69 -1.24
CA VAL A 990 -0.99 16.99 -2.35
C VAL A 990 -0.75 15.69 -3.09
N ILE A 991 -1.00 15.69 -4.39
CA ILE A 991 -0.65 14.58 -5.27
C ILE A 991 0.52 15.00 -6.17
N ARG A 992 1.50 14.10 -6.35
CA ARG A 992 2.61 14.29 -7.29
C ARG A 992 2.72 13.13 -8.25
N ARG A 993 2.79 13.44 -9.54
CA ARG A 993 3.05 12.45 -10.60
C ARG A 993 4.54 12.26 -10.80
N HIS A 994 4.98 11.01 -10.68
CA HIS A 994 6.35 10.60 -11.02
C HIS A 994 6.45 9.89 -12.38
N SER A 995 5.34 9.30 -12.84
CA SER A 995 5.18 8.63 -14.15
C SER A 995 3.69 8.50 -14.45
N GLY A 996 3.32 8.46 -15.73
CA GLY A 996 1.95 8.26 -16.21
C GLY A 996 1.45 9.36 -17.14
N ASN A 997 0.24 9.16 -17.69
CA ASN A 997 -0.39 10.04 -18.67
C ASN A 997 -1.90 10.24 -18.43
N SER A 998 -2.46 9.74 -17.33
CA SER A 998 -3.88 9.90 -17.01
C SER A 998 -4.27 11.37 -16.79
N GLY A 999 -5.53 11.72 -17.02
CA GLY A 999 -6.03 13.06 -16.68
C GLY A 999 -6.04 13.31 -15.16
N LEU A 1000 -5.92 14.58 -14.75
CA LEU A 1000 -6.01 14.95 -13.32
C LEU A 1000 -7.39 14.61 -12.74
N GLU A 1001 -8.45 14.78 -13.53
CA GLU A 1001 -9.83 14.39 -13.19
C GLU A 1001 -9.95 12.91 -12.85
N THR A 1002 -9.35 12.05 -13.67
CA THR A 1002 -9.33 10.60 -13.48
C THR A 1002 -8.64 10.24 -12.16
N ILE A 1003 -7.42 10.73 -11.94
CA ILE A 1003 -6.66 10.46 -10.71
C ILE A 1003 -7.41 10.96 -9.47
N ALA A 1004 -7.99 12.16 -9.54
CA ALA A 1004 -8.74 12.71 -8.42
C ALA A 1004 -10.03 11.92 -8.12
N SER A 1005 -10.77 11.50 -9.15
CA SER A 1005 -11.95 10.64 -9.02
C SER A 1005 -11.60 9.30 -8.39
N GLU A 1006 -10.49 8.67 -8.80
CA GLU A 1006 -9.98 7.42 -8.24
C GLU A 1006 -9.64 7.55 -6.75
N ILE A 1007 -8.91 8.60 -6.37
CA ILE A 1007 -8.56 8.87 -4.96
C ILE A 1007 -9.82 9.11 -4.12
N LEU A 1008 -10.80 9.86 -4.64
CA LEU A 1008 -12.07 10.10 -3.96
C LEU A 1008 -12.87 8.81 -3.80
N GLY A 1009 -12.98 7.99 -4.84
CA GLY A 1009 -13.67 6.69 -4.79
C GLY A 1009 -13.02 5.76 -3.76
N LEU A 1010 -11.72 5.54 -3.87
CA LEU A 1010 -10.97 4.67 -2.95
C LEU A 1010 -10.98 5.16 -1.50
N SER A 1011 -11.24 6.44 -1.24
CA SER A 1011 -11.43 6.94 0.13
C SER A 1011 -12.75 6.51 0.78
N LYS A 1012 -13.71 5.95 0.03
CA LYS A 1012 -15.01 5.45 0.55
C LYS A 1012 -15.01 3.93 0.80
N MET A 1013 -13.85 3.31 0.64
CA MET A 1013 -13.69 1.85 0.66
C MET A 1013 -13.03 1.34 1.94
N ASP A 1014 -13.10 2.13 3.01
CA ASP A 1014 -12.72 1.71 4.36
C ASP A 1014 -13.91 1.04 5.06
N TRP A 1015 -14.06 -0.27 4.85
CA TRP A 1015 -15.14 -1.05 5.46
C TRP A 1015 -15.02 -1.25 6.98
N ASN A 1016 -14.00 -0.67 7.63
CA ASN A 1016 -13.89 -0.64 9.09
C ASN A 1016 -14.62 0.55 9.72
N SER A 1017 -15.15 1.47 8.91
CA SER A 1017 -15.89 2.65 9.35
C SER A 1017 -17.21 2.78 8.61
N GLY A 1018 -18.24 3.23 9.33
CA GLY A 1018 -19.50 3.69 8.74
C GLY A 1018 -19.46 5.17 8.32
N ASP A 1019 -18.30 5.82 8.30
CA ASP A 1019 -18.13 7.22 7.88
C ASP A 1019 -18.38 7.40 6.36
N MET A 1020 -18.65 8.65 5.95
CA MET A 1020 -18.83 8.97 4.52
C MET A 1020 -17.58 8.66 3.69
N TYR A 1021 -16.40 8.91 4.28
CA TYR A 1021 -15.11 8.72 3.64
C TYR A 1021 -13.97 8.69 4.69
N SER A 1022 -12.82 8.16 4.29
CA SER A 1022 -11.54 8.29 4.99
C SER A 1022 -10.73 9.44 4.41
N LYS A 1023 -9.83 10.04 5.21
CA LYS A 1023 -9.04 11.21 4.78
C LYS A 1023 -7.96 10.86 3.74
N LEU A 1024 -7.60 9.58 3.65
CA LEU A 1024 -6.68 9.01 2.67
C LEU A 1024 -7.40 7.86 1.95
N PRO A 1025 -7.02 7.56 0.69
CA PRO A 1025 -7.57 6.41 -0.01
C PRO A 1025 -7.17 5.09 0.68
N VAL A 1026 -8.03 4.08 0.60
CA VAL A 1026 -7.82 2.78 1.28
C VAL A 1026 -6.49 2.11 0.91
N THR A 1027 -6.02 2.34 -0.32
CA THR A 1027 -4.71 1.88 -0.82
C THR A 1027 -3.54 2.30 0.09
N LEU A 1028 -3.57 3.49 0.67
CA LEU A 1028 -2.52 3.93 1.62
C LEU A 1028 -2.80 3.50 3.05
N TYR A 1029 -4.07 3.47 3.46
CA TYR A 1029 -4.44 3.15 4.83
C TYR A 1029 -4.19 1.67 5.14
N SER A 1030 -4.74 0.76 4.35
CA SER A 1030 -4.65 -0.69 4.61
C SER A 1030 -3.22 -1.21 4.43
N SER A 1031 -2.49 -0.76 3.40
CA SER A 1031 -1.13 -1.25 3.10
C SER A 1031 -0.19 -0.96 4.27
N LYS A 1032 -0.41 0.16 4.96
CA LYS A 1032 0.30 0.52 6.18
C LYS A 1032 -0.10 -0.35 7.38
N GLN A 1033 -1.40 -0.64 7.57
CA GLN A 1033 -1.86 -1.51 8.66
C GLN A 1033 -1.38 -2.96 8.46
N ILE A 1034 -1.48 -3.47 7.23
CA ILE A 1034 -0.98 -4.79 6.84
C ILE A 1034 0.54 -4.85 7.03
N ALA A 1035 1.29 -3.82 6.65
CA ALA A 1035 2.73 -3.77 6.91
C ALA A 1035 3.06 -3.75 8.42
N LYS A 1036 2.25 -3.06 9.25
CA LYS A 1036 2.43 -3.02 10.72
C LYS A 1036 2.23 -4.41 11.33
N ILE A 1037 1.06 -5.02 11.13
CA ILE A 1037 0.72 -6.35 11.70
C ILE A 1037 1.57 -7.44 11.05
N GLY A 1038 1.75 -7.37 9.73
CA GLY A 1038 2.55 -8.29 8.92
C GLY A 1038 4.02 -8.35 9.32
N SER A 1039 4.56 -7.31 9.95
CA SER A 1039 5.90 -7.35 10.54
C SER A 1039 6.08 -8.45 11.59
N LYS A 1040 5.00 -8.85 12.26
CA LYS A 1040 4.99 -9.97 13.21
C LYS A 1040 4.85 -11.34 12.54
N LEU A 1041 4.60 -11.37 11.22
CA LEU A 1041 4.37 -12.60 10.43
C LEU A 1041 5.61 -13.06 9.64
N GLN A 1042 6.73 -12.34 9.73
CA GLN A 1042 7.91 -12.53 8.87
C GLN A 1042 8.45 -13.97 8.79
N ARG A 1043 8.26 -14.77 9.85
CA ARG A 1043 8.77 -16.15 9.92
C ARG A 1043 8.05 -17.16 9.01
N PHE A 1044 6.92 -16.78 8.40
CA PHE A 1044 6.04 -17.72 7.68
C PHE A 1044 6.14 -17.63 6.15
N GLY A 1045 7.14 -16.92 5.62
CA GLY A 1045 7.30 -16.76 4.17
C GLY A 1045 6.16 -15.97 3.51
N PRO A 1046 6.08 -15.98 2.17
CA PRO A 1046 5.11 -15.20 1.40
C PRO A 1046 3.73 -15.89 1.35
N VAL A 1047 2.94 -15.82 2.44
CA VAL A 1047 1.55 -16.30 2.47
C VAL A 1047 0.57 -15.14 2.20
N SER A 1048 -0.38 -15.35 1.29
CA SER A 1048 -1.48 -14.42 1.02
C SER A 1048 -2.64 -14.69 1.97
N TYR A 1049 -3.14 -13.64 2.62
CA TYR A 1049 -4.30 -13.70 3.51
C TYR A 1049 -5.40 -12.77 3.00
N ASP A 1050 -6.65 -13.02 3.38
CA ASP A 1050 -7.73 -12.06 3.15
C ASP A 1050 -7.47 -10.81 4.01
N TYR A 1051 -7.38 -9.64 3.38
CA TYR A 1051 -7.02 -8.41 4.08
C TYR A 1051 -8.03 -8.04 5.18
N ARG A 1052 -9.28 -8.54 5.10
CA ARG A 1052 -10.32 -8.32 6.11
C ARG A 1052 -9.96 -8.90 7.48
N LEU A 1053 -9.00 -9.81 7.55
CA LEU A 1053 -8.44 -10.32 8.81
C LEU A 1053 -7.58 -9.26 9.54
N PHE A 1054 -6.97 -8.34 8.79
CA PHE A 1054 -6.04 -7.31 9.30
C PHE A 1054 -6.72 -6.04 9.77
N ILE A 1055 -7.91 -5.73 9.25
CA ILE A 1055 -8.63 -4.49 9.58
C ILE A 1055 -9.44 -4.59 10.87
#